data_AF-A0A0J1H5A0-F1
#
_entry.id   AF-A0A0J1H5A0-F1
#
_cell.length_a   1.000
_cell.length_b   1.000
_cell.length_c   1.000
_cell.angle_alpha   90.00
_cell.angle_beta   90.00
_cell.angle_gamma   90.00
#
_symmetry.space_group_name_H-M   'P 1'
#
loop_
_entity.id
_entity.type
_entity.pdbx_description
1 polymer ?
#
loop_
_entity_poly.entity_id
_entity_poly.type
_entity_poly.pdbx_seq_one_letter_code
_entity_poly.pdbx_strand_id
1 'polypeptide(L)'
;MQHNTLKLSTLAILIAGATSANAAVYKVVEIDADPTVASRDYFPENVDQNKARSQIEYHGQGISPSADGENCFVSGGCSSDNYQVFGESRFGAEGLRMRDVVPFISDNYQEINDEDRLYRYCDRNLGPNTCDTWARSEFYGKGYNTNDIGDRSGLGGLVREQEAWTKNFYANSQALLTNGNQFSVVETFASDSANYSASAALGDLVADRETSNSVVTHVGNLSGQPYELGIASSAYFGKDGRYARQFAKRGFVNVNGSPLSLGAVSSANELTKTAGQSLAFDAVEFDGKLLVVGSASFAPSDFDDSDLKVPNNRSDRGDPTFSDSAFRGCDELIPGKLEQFYNTKECQLSVFANDAVFWTVDGSSANNTEANLLSKRVAKGNPELEYRTLDPDNNDRSYQAGARAVALVSGKPVVVGFTTDSIDKTSIDEADKDYYAIRASVWELPDGSTTASSESFTRKIIPGLDIEDGGGERKLTYSIATDVNENNKVIGVAKNYLVDNRSYSERMFVYDNNNPSASPTFLDSSISSLFFKGANGYAAAINNNDQIVGRLDAESVNQVDGRFRRQRAFTYVMSDIPGSAALKKGDVYLLDDLTNDGVVKGDVANQYRIFEATGINDAGVISATAYKCEGGYDDLTKESFCQGGASNVERIVAVKLVPIDAAQSPSVESRPTQEASIERSGGGSLGVLALTVLGWLGFRRRK
;
A
#
# COMPACT_ATOMS: atom_id res chain seq x y z
N MET A 1 20.97 71.22 2.54
CA MET A 1 22.07 70.92 3.49
C MET A 1 22.03 69.44 3.76
N GLN A 2 23.02 68.73 3.22
CA GLN A 2 23.33 67.33 3.51
C GLN A 2 23.69 67.19 5.00
N HIS A 3 23.24 66.10 5.61
CA HIS A 3 24.07 65.27 6.49
C HIS A 3 23.42 63.88 6.56
N ASN A 4 23.82 62.98 5.66
CA ASN A 4 23.60 61.54 5.83
C ASN A 4 24.74 61.01 6.70
N THR A 5 24.43 60.69 7.95
CA THR A 5 25.31 59.94 8.84
C THR A 5 24.92 58.47 8.82
N LEU A 6 25.87 57.69 8.30
CA LEU A 6 25.96 56.23 8.35
C LEU A 6 25.77 55.72 9.80
N LYS A 7 24.96 54.67 10.01
CA LYS A 7 25.09 53.78 11.18
C LYS A 7 25.10 52.33 10.73
N LEU A 8 26.16 51.66 11.14
CA LEU A 8 26.51 50.27 10.89
C LEU A 8 25.52 49.31 11.56
N SER A 9 25.17 48.24 10.84
CA SER A 9 24.92 46.93 11.42
C SER A 9 25.10 45.86 10.33
N THR A 10 26.37 45.63 10.00
CA THR A 10 26.85 44.47 9.25
C THR A 10 26.73 43.25 10.17
N LEU A 11 25.63 42.51 10.08
CA LEU A 11 25.58 41.15 10.62
C LEU A 11 26.27 40.23 9.62
N ALA A 12 27.56 40.00 9.83
CA ALA A 12 28.33 39.00 9.11
C ALA A 12 27.89 37.61 9.58
N ILE A 13 27.03 36.95 8.81
CA ILE A 13 26.82 35.51 8.92
C ILE A 13 28.08 34.86 8.33
N LEU A 14 28.99 34.44 9.21
CA LEU A 14 30.13 33.59 8.88
C LEU A 14 29.60 32.21 8.50
N ILE A 15 29.34 31.99 7.21
CA ILE A 15 29.30 30.64 6.64
C ILE A 15 30.76 30.21 6.55
N ALA A 16 31.27 29.57 7.60
CA ALA A 16 32.54 28.87 7.53
C ALA A 16 32.37 27.67 6.60
N GLY A 17 32.83 27.83 5.36
CA GLY A 17 32.94 26.72 4.41
C GLY A 17 33.98 25.73 4.89
N ALA A 18 33.53 24.63 5.49
CA ALA A 18 34.28 23.38 5.53
C ALA A 18 34.04 22.68 4.18
N THR A 19 34.96 22.86 3.24
CA THR A 19 34.95 22.12 1.97
C THR A 19 35.77 20.84 2.14
N SER A 20 35.10 19.74 2.50
CA SER A 20 35.33 18.36 1.98
C SER A 20 34.73 17.30 2.93
N ALA A 21 33.43 17.06 2.83
CA ALA A 21 32.72 15.82 3.18
C ALA A 21 31.42 15.85 2.34
N ASN A 22 31.02 14.75 1.70
CA ASN A 22 29.67 14.73 1.11
C ASN A 22 28.68 14.72 2.27
N ALA A 23 27.99 15.85 2.47
CA ALA A 23 27.10 16.05 3.60
C ALA A 23 25.77 15.30 3.44
N ALA A 24 25.77 14.07 2.90
CA ALA A 24 24.63 13.18 2.73
C ALA A 24 25.10 11.72 2.81
N VAL A 25 24.19 10.80 3.13
CA VAL A 25 24.44 9.34 3.14
C VAL A 25 23.89 8.67 1.89
N TYR A 26 22.83 9.20 1.30
CA TYR A 26 22.23 8.69 0.08
C TYR A 26 22.11 9.79 -0.98
N LYS A 27 22.38 9.40 -2.23
CA LYS A 27 22.01 10.17 -3.40
C LYS A 27 20.59 9.84 -3.82
N VAL A 28 19.75 10.87 -4.01
CA VAL A 28 18.41 10.71 -4.60
C VAL A 28 18.53 10.65 -6.12
N VAL A 29 17.94 9.62 -6.72
CA VAL A 29 17.79 9.46 -8.17
C VAL A 29 16.30 9.38 -8.49
N GLU A 30 15.75 10.40 -9.15
CA GLU A 30 14.38 10.35 -9.66
C GLU A 30 14.29 9.35 -10.81
N ILE A 31 13.22 8.56 -10.83
CA ILE A 31 12.92 7.64 -11.92
C ILE A 31 12.07 8.41 -12.94
N ASP A 32 12.50 8.37 -14.20
CA ASP A 32 11.80 9.05 -15.28
C ASP A 32 10.44 8.39 -15.51
N ALA A 33 9.41 9.23 -15.65
CA ALA A 33 8.06 8.79 -15.96
C ALA A 33 7.96 8.11 -17.32
N ASP A 34 6.98 7.21 -17.45
CA ASP A 34 6.60 6.62 -18.71
C ASP A 34 5.78 7.64 -19.55
N PRO A 35 6.22 8.03 -20.77
CA PRO A 35 5.51 8.98 -21.60
C PRO A 35 4.18 8.45 -22.14
N THR A 36 4.04 7.13 -22.28
CA THR A 36 2.80 6.49 -22.73
C THR A 36 1.71 6.66 -21.69
N VAL A 37 2.02 6.44 -20.41
CA VAL A 37 1.10 6.64 -19.28
C VAL A 37 0.57 8.07 -19.26
N ALA A 38 1.46 9.05 -19.44
CA ALA A 38 1.09 10.46 -19.47
C ALA A 38 0.19 10.85 -20.67
N SER A 39 0.17 10.05 -21.73
CA SER A 39 -0.62 10.30 -22.94
C SER A 39 -1.97 9.59 -22.97
N ARG A 40 -2.21 8.65 -22.05
CA ARG A 40 -3.42 7.83 -22.03
C ARG A 40 -4.68 8.64 -21.76
N ASP A 41 -5.80 8.11 -22.26
CA ASP A 41 -7.12 8.67 -22.04
C ASP A 41 -7.58 8.40 -20.61
N TYR A 42 -8.29 9.38 -20.05
CA TYR A 42 -8.98 9.30 -18.78
C TYR A 42 -10.49 9.49 -18.99
N PHE A 43 -11.32 9.22 -17.98
CA PHE A 43 -12.75 9.45 -18.01
C PHE A 43 -13.08 10.84 -18.63
N PRO A 44 -13.73 10.88 -19.79
CA PRO A 44 -13.84 12.10 -20.60
C PRO A 44 -14.94 13.04 -20.12
N GLU A 45 -15.87 12.57 -19.29
CA GLU A 45 -16.96 13.39 -18.74
C GLU A 45 -16.38 14.42 -17.76
N ASN A 46 -16.43 15.71 -18.13
CA ASN A 46 -16.19 16.87 -17.26
C ASN A 46 -14.78 16.98 -16.63
N VAL A 47 -13.78 16.27 -17.15
CA VAL A 47 -12.39 16.35 -16.70
C VAL A 47 -11.51 17.04 -17.75
N ASP A 48 -10.77 18.07 -17.33
CA ASP A 48 -9.69 18.64 -18.14
C ASP A 48 -8.55 17.62 -18.25
N GLN A 49 -8.41 17.02 -19.42
CA GLN A 49 -7.42 15.98 -19.70
C GLN A 49 -5.98 16.47 -19.53
N ASN A 50 -5.69 17.74 -19.83
CA ASN A 50 -4.34 18.28 -19.62
C ASN A 50 -4.03 18.38 -18.13
N LYS A 51 -5.01 18.82 -17.34
CA LYS A 51 -4.90 18.87 -15.87
C LYS A 51 -4.76 17.46 -15.29
N ALA A 52 -5.59 16.50 -15.72
CA ALA A 52 -5.51 15.11 -15.27
C ALA A 52 -4.12 14.51 -15.51
N ARG A 53 -3.57 14.69 -16.73
CA ARG A 53 -2.22 14.21 -17.08
C ARG A 53 -1.11 14.85 -16.27
N SER A 54 -1.25 16.12 -15.89
CA SER A 54 -0.28 16.81 -15.02
C SER A 54 -0.33 16.36 -13.55
N GLN A 55 -1.37 15.63 -13.16
CA GLN A 55 -1.61 15.18 -11.77
C GLN A 55 -1.34 13.68 -11.57
N ILE A 56 -0.78 13.00 -12.57
CA ILE A 56 -0.38 11.60 -12.44
C ILE A 56 0.72 11.50 -11.39
N GLU A 57 0.53 10.58 -10.46
CA GLU A 57 1.50 10.28 -9.41
C GLU A 57 2.28 9.02 -9.77
N TYR A 58 3.58 9.02 -9.53
CA TYR A 58 4.43 7.84 -9.69
C TYR A 58 4.94 7.41 -8.34
N HIS A 59 4.69 6.16 -7.97
CA HIS A 59 5.03 5.61 -6.66
C HIS A 59 6.03 4.47 -6.82
N GLY A 60 7.13 4.52 -6.07
CA GLY A 60 8.07 3.39 -5.95
C GLY A 60 7.49 2.36 -4.98
N GLN A 61 7.40 1.10 -5.40
CA GLN A 61 6.71 0.03 -4.65
C GLN A 61 7.65 -1.08 -4.19
N GLY A 62 8.87 -1.11 -4.73
CA GLY A 62 9.94 -1.99 -4.26
C GLY A 62 11.12 -2.00 -5.23
N ILE A 63 12.11 -2.82 -4.94
CA ILE A 63 13.37 -2.88 -5.67
C ILE A 63 13.76 -4.34 -5.90
N SER A 64 14.40 -4.61 -7.04
CA SER A 64 14.93 -5.93 -7.35
C SER A 64 16.00 -6.34 -6.33
N PRO A 65 16.13 -7.65 -6.04
CA PRO A 65 17.26 -8.17 -5.29
C PRO A 65 18.60 -7.72 -5.90
N SER A 66 19.60 -7.49 -5.05
CA SER A 66 20.98 -7.28 -5.48
C SER A 66 21.69 -8.61 -5.71
N ALA A 67 22.85 -8.59 -6.37
CA ALA A 67 23.68 -9.77 -6.45
C ALA A 67 24.27 -10.15 -5.08
N ASP A 68 24.54 -11.44 -4.85
CA ASP A 68 25.15 -11.94 -3.62
C ASP A 68 26.44 -11.19 -3.28
N GLY A 69 26.49 -10.61 -2.08
CA GLY A 69 27.65 -9.87 -1.57
C GLY A 69 27.85 -8.48 -2.15
N GLU A 70 26.95 -8.00 -3.02
CA GLU A 70 26.97 -6.61 -3.49
C GLU A 70 26.69 -5.64 -2.34
N ASN A 71 27.38 -4.49 -2.31
CA ASN A 71 27.29 -3.52 -1.24
C ASN A 71 27.65 -2.12 -1.75
N CYS A 72 26.71 -1.18 -1.65
CA CYS A 72 26.91 0.17 -2.18
C CYS A 72 27.59 1.14 -1.21
N PHE A 73 27.85 0.74 0.03
CA PHE A 73 28.54 1.56 1.01
C PHE A 73 30.07 1.53 0.87
N VAL A 74 30.64 0.57 0.12
CA VAL A 74 32.10 0.40 -0.03
C VAL A 74 32.67 1.08 -1.28
N SER A 75 34.01 1.17 -1.35
CA SER A 75 34.74 1.86 -2.44
C SER A 75 34.54 1.21 -3.81
N GLY A 76 34.20 2.04 -4.81
CA GLY A 76 33.79 1.59 -6.14
C GLY A 76 32.28 1.36 -6.24
N GLY A 77 31.51 2.11 -5.46
CA GLY A 77 30.07 1.94 -5.21
C GLY A 77 29.18 1.70 -6.44
N CYS A 78 27.95 1.29 -6.17
CA CYS A 78 27.06 0.76 -7.20
C CYS A 78 26.62 1.80 -8.24
N SER A 79 26.36 1.33 -9.46
CA SER A 79 25.70 2.15 -10.48
C SER A 79 24.20 2.30 -10.19
N SER A 80 23.65 3.49 -10.45
CA SER A 80 22.21 3.76 -10.39
C SER A 80 21.40 2.93 -11.39
N ASP A 81 22.02 2.32 -12.39
CA ASP A 81 21.29 1.64 -13.46
C ASP A 81 21.10 0.14 -13.17
N ASN A 82 21.78 -0.40 -12.16
CA ASN A 82 21.85 -1.84 -11.89
C ASN A 82 20.67 -2.40 -11.09
N TYR A 83 19.82 -1.54 -10.51
CA TYR A 83 18.74 -1.99 -9.63
C TYR A 83 17.41 -1.51 -10.15
N GLN A 84 16.60 -2.46 -10.59
CA GLN A 84 15.28 -2.17 -11.10
C GLN A 84 14.36 -1.82 -9.94
N VAL A 85 13.77 -0.65 -9.99
CA VAL A 85 12.63 -0.28 -9.16
C VAL A 85 11.37 -0.65 -9.91
N PHE A 86 10.43 -1.28 -9.20
CA PHE A 86 9.07 -1.48 -9.67
C PHE A 86 8.14 -0.54 -8.91
N GLY A 87 7.06 -0.14 -9.57
CA GLY A 87 6.20 0.91 -9.09
C GLY A 87 4.83 0.87 -9.73
N GLU A 88 4.12 1.97 -9.57
CA GLU A 88 2.87 2.19 -10.27
C GLU A 88 2.65 3.67 -10.57
N SER A 89 1.89 3.94 -11.62
CA SER A 89 1.25 5.24 -11.79
C SER A 89 -0.13 5.23 -11.15
N ARG A 90 -0.56 6.35 -10.56
CA ARG A 90 -1.91 6.54 -10.05
C ARG A 90 -2.58 7.78 -10.64
N PHE A 91 -3.84 7.60 -11.05
CA PHE A 91 -4.73 8.66 -11.53
C PHE A 91 -5.74 9.03 -10.43
N GLY A 92 -5.27 9.78 -9.44
CA GLY A 92 -6.10 10.21 -8.31
C GLY A 92 -6.33 9.11 -7.27
N ALA A 93 -7.52 9.09 -6.66
CA ALA A 93 -7.80 8.17 -5.55
C ALA A 93 -8.06 6.74 -6.05
N GLU A 94 -7.54 5.74 -5.35
CA GLU A 94 -7.80 4.33 -5.69
C GLU A 94 -9.22 3.91 -5.25
N GLY A 95 -9.76 4.50 -4.18
CA GLY A 95 -10.95 4.02 -3.51
C GLY A 95 -10.67 2.71 -2.78
N LEU A 96 -10.70 1.59 -3.51
CA LEU A 96 -10.28 0.28 -3.00
C LEU A 96 -8.91 -0.10 -3.57
N ARG A 97 -7.91 -0.21 -2.69
CA ARG A 97 -6.52 -0.43 -3.07
C ARG A 97 -6.30 -1.78 -3.72
N MET A 98 -5.47 -1.84 -4.76
CA MET A 98 -5.21 -3.12 -5.45
C MET A 98 -4.53 -4.15 -4.55
N ARG A 99 -3.61 -3.72 -3.68
CA ARG A 99 -2.83 -4.57 -2.77
C ARG A 99 -3.58 -4.99 -1.49
N ASP A 100 -4.80 -4.52 -1.29
CA ASP A 100 -5.62 -4.90 -0.14
C ASP A 100 -6.33 -6.22 -0.42
N VAL A 101 -5.93 -7.28 0.29
CA VAL A 101 -6.69 -8.55 0.35
C VAL A 101 -8.08 -8.30 0.94
N VAL A 102 -8.08 -7.54 2.03
CA VAL A 102 -9.26 -7.03 2.73
C VAL A 102 -9.21 -5.51 2.64
N PRO A 103 -10.27 -4.82 2.19
CA PRO A 103 -10.30 -3.36 2.14
C PRO A 103 -9.82 -2.74 3.45
N PHE A 104 -8.80 -1.88 3.35
CA PHE A 104 -8.22 -1.19 4.49
C PHE A 104 -7.76 -2.11 5.64
N ILE A 105 -7.44 -3.37 5.31
CA ILE A 105 -6.92 -4.43 6.18
C ILE A 105 -7.90 -4.93 7.24
N SER A 106 -8.94 -4.18 7.61
CA SER A 106 -9.84 -4.52 8.72
C SER A 106 -11.27 -4.90 8.31
N ASP A 107 -11.66 -4.68 7.06
CA ASP A 107 -13.05 -4.84 6.62
C ASP A 107 -13.41 -6.31 6.29
N ASN A 108 -13.39 -7.18 7.29
CA ASN A 108 -13.85 -8.56 7.14
C ASN A 108 -15.38 -8.68 6.99
N TYR A 109 -16.10 -7.59 7.28
CA TYR A 109 -17.48 -7.37 6.87
C TYR A 109 -17.64 -7.08 5.38
N GLN A 110 -16.57 -6.69 4.68
CA GLN A 110 -16.63 -6.35 3.26
C GLN A 110 -17.71 -5.29 2.96
N GLU A 111 -17.84 -4.32 3.86
CA GLU A 111 -18.88 -3.28 3.84
C GLU A 111 -18.38 -1.94 3.30
N ILE A 112 -17.09 -1.79 3.02
CA ILE A 112 -16.55 -0.54 2.48
C ILE A 112 -16.84 -0.46 0.98
N ASN A 113 -18.06 0.01 0.68
CA ASN A 113 -18.61 0.08 -0.67
C ASN A 113 -19.26 1.43 -1.00
N ASP A 114 -19.28 2.41 -0.09
CA ASP A 114 -19.82 3.74 -0.34
C ASP A 114 -19.11 4.84 0.49
N GLU A 115 -19.48 6.11 0.25
CA GLU A 115 -18.96 7.28 0.97
C GLU A 115 -19.18 7.17 2.49
N ASP A 116 -20.35 6.71 2.94
CA ASP A 116 -20.70 6.64 4.36
C ASP A 116 -19.86 5.58 5.09
N ARG A 117 -19.56 4.46 4.42
CA ARG A 117 -18.73 3.37 4.94
C ARG A 117 -17.25 3.77 4.99
N LEU A 118 -16.77 4.48 3.97
CA LEU A 118 -15.46 5.12 4.01
C LEU A 118 -15.37 6.12 5.18
N TYR A 119 -16.38 6.98 5.35
CA TYR A 119 -16.42 7.93 6.48
C TYR A 119 -16.34 7.21 7.83
N ARG A 120 -17.15 6.16 8.04
CA ARG A 120 -17.13 5.36 9.28
C ARG A 120 -15.80 4.68 9.51
N TYR A 121 -15.17 4.15 8.46
CA TYR A 121 -13.83 3.59 8.56
C TYR A 121 -12.83 4.64 9.05
N CYS A 122 -12.83 5.82 8.42
CA CYS A 122 -11.94 6.91 8.81
C CYS A 122 -12.18 7.36 10.24
N ASP A 123 -13.43 7.61 10.63
CA ASP A 123 -13.79 8.06 11.98
C ASP A 123 -13.33 7.08 13.06
N ARG A 124 -13.54 5.77 12.82
CA ARG A 124 -13.26 4.72 13.80
C ARG A 124 -11.78 4.28 13.85
N ASN A 125 -11.04 4.41 12.75
CA ASN A 125 -9.69 3.83 12.63
C ASN A 125 -8.59 4.86 12.36
N LEU A 126 -8.92 6.06 11.86
CA LEU A 126 -7.96 7.11 11.54
C LEU A 126 -8.14 8.33 12.46
N GLY A 127 -9.39 8.75 12.70
CA GLY A 127 -9.81 9.78 13.66
C GLY A 127 -9.75 11.27 13.28
N PRO A 128 -9.30 11.74 12.10
CA PRO A 128 -9.21 13.19 11.84
C PRO A 128 -10.57 13.85 11.64
N ASN A 129 -10.66 15.16 11.97
CA ASN A 129 -11.85 15.97 11.70
C ASN A 129 -12.15 16.16 10.19
N THR A 130 -11.27 15.67 9.33
CA THR A 130 -11.37 15.75 7.87
C THR A 130 -11.87 14.44 7.25
N CYS A 131 -12.44 13.52 8.04
CA CYS A 131 -12.94 12.25 7.54
C CYS A 131 -14.03 12.38 6.46
N ASP A 132 -14.88 13.41 6.50
CA ASP A 132 -15.85 13.68 5.41
C ASP A 132 -15.12 13.97 4.08
N THR A 133 -14.12 14.85 4.11
CA THR A 133 -13.32 15.19 2.92
C THR A 133 -12.49 14.02 2.44
N TRP A 134 -11.92 13.24 3.37
CA TRP A 134 -11.18 12.01 3.03
C TRP A 134 -12.10 11.00 2.35
N ALA A 135 -13.26 10.69 2.93
CA ALA A 135 -14.20 9.72 2.39
C ALA A 135 -14.71 10.13 0.99
N ARG A 136 -15.02 11.42 0.79
CA ARG A 136 -15.40 11.94 -0.52
C ARG A 136 -14.28 11.89 -1.54
N SER A 137 -13.04 12.13 -1.12
CA SER A 137 -11.88 11.99 -2.03
C SER A 137 -11.67 10.53 -2.44
N GLU A 138 -11.81 9.58 -1.52
CA GLU A 138 -11.72 8.14 -1.84
C GLU A 138 -12.90 7.63 -2.67
N PHE A 139 -14.11 8.19 -2.49
CA PHE A 139 -15.30 7.77 -3.21
C PHE A 139 -15.45 8.43 -4.59
N TYR A 140 -15.42 9.77 -4.66
CA TYR A 140 -15.64 10.55 -5.90
C TYR A 140 -14.34 10.89 -6.65
N GLY A 141 -13.18 10.66 -6.04
CA GLY A 141 -11.87 10.91 -6.64
C GLY A 141 -11.19 12.20 -6.14
N LYS A 142 -9.88 12.28 -6.35
CA LYS A 142 -9.05 13.42 -5.95
C LYS A 142 -9.44 14.66 -6.76
N GLY A 143 -9.60 15.79 -6.06
CA GLY A 143 -9.93 17.07 -6.70
C GLY A 143 -11.38 17.19 -7.20
N TYR A 144 -12.30 16.35 -6.70
CA TYR A 144 -13.73 16.41 -7.00
C TYR A 144 -14.33 17.80 -6.75
N ASN A 145 -15.37 18.15 -7.52
CA ASN A 145 -16.09 19.40 -7.35
C ASN A 145 -16.99 19.36 -6.11
N THR A 146 -16.59 20.12 -5.08
CA THR A 146 -17.32 20.19 -3.81
C THR A 146 -18.69 20.90 -3.92
N ASN A 147 -18.91 21.69 -4.98
CA ASN A 147 -20.18 22.37 -5.22
C ASN A 147 -21.17 21.52 -6.03
N ASP A 148 -20.67 20.55 -6.79
CA ASP A 148 -21.45 19.66 -7.64
C ASP A 148 -20.76 18.29 -7.77
N ILE A 149 -20.93 17.43 -6.75
CA ILE A 149 -20.36 16.08 -6.73
C ILE A 149 -20.89 15.18 -7.86
N GLY A 150 -22.05 15.53 -8.43
CA GLY A 150 -22.67 14.81 -9.53
C GLY A 150 -21.96 15.01 -10.87
N ASP A 151 -21.10 16.03 -10.98
CA ASP A 151 -20.37 16.33 -12.23
C ASP A 151 -19.28 15.30 -12.56
N ARG A 152 -18.88 14.48 -11.58
CA ARG A 152 -17.83 13.47 -11.70
C ARG A 152 -16.52 14.04 -12.26
N SER A 153 -16.09 15.20 -11.78
CA SER A 153 -14.80 15.82 -12.15
C SER A 153 -13.60 15.26 -11.36
N GLY A 154 -13.83 14.46 -10.31
CA GLY A 154 -12.78 13.85 -9.50
C GLY A 154 -11.98 12.78 -10.23
N LEU A 155 -10.68 12.72 -9.95
CA LEU A 155 -9.75 11.74 -10.50
C LEU A 155 -9.72 10.45 -9.67
N GLY A 156 -10.00 9.33 -10.30
CA GLY A 156 -10.16 8.01 -9.69
C GLY A 156 -11.47 7.90 -8.89
N GLY A 157 -11.39 7.21 -7.76
CA GLY A 157 -12.49 7.03 -6.81
C GLY A 157 -13.30 5.76 -7.03
N LEU A 158 -13.80 5.19 -5.93
CA LEU A 158 -14.58 3.95 -5.93
C LEU A 158 -15.85 4.04 -6.80
N VAL A 159 -16.48 5.23 -6.90
CA VAL A 159 -17.71 5.40 -7.69
C VAL A 159 -17.50 5.05 -9.17
N ARG A 160 -16.28 5.19 -9.71
CA ARG A 160 -15.96 4.86 -11.11
C ARG A 160 -16.10 3.38 -11.43
N GLU A 161 -15.66 2.54 -10.49
CA GLU A 161 -15.79 1.08 -10.58
C GLU A 161 -17.28 0.68 -10.56
N GLN A 162 -18.11 1.40 -9.80
CA GLN A 162 -19.55 1.16 -9.69
C GLN A 162 -20.35 1.65 -10.90
N GLU A 163 -19.92 2.77 -11.51
CA GLU A 163 -20.51 3.31 -12.74
C GLU A 163 -20.05 2.56 -13.99
N ALA A 164 -18.99 1.74 -13.88
CA ALA A 164 -18.41 1.03 -15.02
C ALA A 164 -19.44 0.22 -15.80
N TRP A 165 -20.44 -0.35 -15.14
CA TRP A 165 -21.53 -1.10 -15.79
C TRP A 165 -22.18 -0.34 -16.95
N THR A 166 -22.42 0.96 -16.79
CA THR A 166 -23.10 1.79 -17.79
C THR A 166 -22.15 2.70 -18.56
N LYS A 167 -21.06 3.14 -17.93
CA LYS A 167 -20.14 4.15 -18.47
C LYS A 167 -18.81 3.57 -18.97
N ASN A 168 -18.62 2.27 -18.83
CA ASN A 168 -17.32 1.61 -18.97
C ASN A 168 -16.29 2.14 -17.94
N PHE A 169 -15.09 1.57 -17.96
CA PHE A 169 -14.03 1.91 -17.02
C PHE A 169 -12.78 2.45 -17.73
N TYR A 170 -12.03 3.30 -17.02
CA TYR A 170 -10.69 3.74 -17.41
C TYR A 170 -9.77 3.39 -16.25
N ALA A 171 -8.66 2.71 -16.53
CA ALA A 171 -7.73 2.31 -15.48
C ALA A 171 -7.19 3.51 -14.68
N ASN A 172 -7.23 3.37 -13.37
CA ASN A 172 -6.76 4.32 -12.37
C ASN A 172 -5.31 4.05 -11.94
N SER A 173 -4.81 2.84 -12.18
CA SER A 173 -3.43 2.45 -11.87
C SER A 173 -2.80 1.62 -12.98
N GLN A 174 -1.47 1.68 -13.09
CA GLN A 174 -0.69 0.86 -14.00
C GLN A 174 0.56 0.34 -13.32
N ALA A 175 0.86 -0.93 -13.54
CA ALA A 175 2.08 -1.59 -13.16
C ALA A 175 3.26 -1.03 -13.96
N LEU A 176 4.31 -0.60 -13.27
CA LEU A 176 5.52 -0.05 -13.88
C LEU A 176 6.76 -0.80 -13.42
N LEU A 177 7.69 -1.00 -14.34
CA LEU A 177 9.02 -1.52 -14.08
C LEU A 177 10.06 -0.64 -14.77
N THR A 178 11.18 -0.41 -14.12
CA THR A 178 12.26 0.38 -14.71
C THR A 178 13.03 -0.41 -15.78
N ASN A 179 13.27 0.25 -16.90
CA ASN A 179 14.24 -0.13 -17.92
C ASN A 179 15.33 0.95 -17.95
N GLY A 180 16.48 0.66 -17.34
CA GLY A 180 17.42 1.71 -16.94
C GLY A 180 16.82 2.61 -15.85
N ASN A 181 16.79 3.93 -16.07
CA ASN A 181 16.22 4.89 -15.11
C ASN A 181 14.80 5.36 -15.48
N GLN A 182 14.15 4.76 -16.49
CA GLN A 182 12.81 5.13 -16.94
C GLN A 182 11.81 4.02 -16.67
N PHE A 183 10.62 4.37 -16.20
CA PHE A 183 9.52 3.44 -16.11
C PHE A 183 8.98 3.01 -17.48
N SER A 184 8.61 1.74 -17.57
CA SER A 184 7.86 1.15 -18.67
C SER A 184 6.67 0.39 -18.11
N VAL A 185 5.52 0.46 -18.79
CA VAL A 185 4.33 -0.32 -18.43
C VAL A 185 4.62 -1.82 -18.49
N VAL A 186 4.22 -2.55 -17.45
CA VAL A 186 4.23 -4.01 -17.42
C VAL A 186 2.91 -4.51 -18.00
N GLU A 187 3.00 -5.23 -19.12
CA GLU A 187 1.84 -5.90 -19.70
C GLU A 187 1.37 -7.04 -18.78
N THR A 188 0.06 -7.27 -18.74
CA THR A 188 -0.54 -8.36 -17.93
C THR A 188 -1.40 -9.23 -18.82
N PHE A 189 -1.88 -10.36 -18.29
CA PHE A 189 -2.80 -11.24 -19.01
C PHE A 189 -4.13 -10.54 -19.39
N ALA A 190 -4.47 -9.41 -18.76
CA ALA A 190 -5.78 -8.77 -18.88
C ALA A 190 -6.06 -8.16 -20.26
N SER A 191 -5.03 -7.93 -21.08
CA SER A 191 -5.15 -7.35 -22.42
C SER A 191 -5.65 -8.32 -23.49
N ASP A 192 -5.76 -9.62 -23.17
CA ASP A 192 -6.20 -10.64 -24.12
C ASP A 192 -7.43 -11.40 -23.62
N SER A 193 -8.50 -11.32 -24.43
CA SER A 193 -9.77 -12.03 -24.21
C SER A 193 -9.64 -13.55 -24.05
N ALA A 194 -8.60 -14.17 -24.62
CA ALA A 194 -8.33 -15.60 -24.50
C ALA A 194 -7.99 -16.03 -23.07
N ASN A 195 -7.57 -15.10 -22.22
CA ASN A 195 -7.26 -15.35 -20.81
C ASN A 195 -8.49 -15.32 -19.89
N TYR A 196 -9.69 -15.12 -20.45
CA TYR A 196 -10.95 -15.05 -19.71
C TYR A 196 -11.85 -16.23 -20.03
N SER A 197 -12.02 -17.12 -19.04
CA SER A 197 -12.88 -18.30 -19.15
C SER A 197 -14.36 -17.97 -19.36
N ALA A 198 -14.79 -16.78 -18.96
CA ALA A 198 -16.17 -16.31 -19.12
C ALA A 198 -16.37 -15.33 -20.28
N SER A 199 -15.40 -15.18 -21.19
CA SER A 199 -15.44 -14.22 -22.31
C SER A 199 -16.75 -14.28 -23.12
N ALA A 200 -17.29 -15.47 -23.41
CA ALA A 200 -18.55 -15.63 -24.13
C ALA A 200 -19.78 -15.02 -23.40
N ALA A 201 -19.80 -15.08 -22.07
CA ALA A 201 -20.84 -14.47 -21.25
C ALA A 201 -20.64 -12.94 -21.12
N LEU A 202 -19.38 -12.52 -21.05
CA LEU A 202 -18.97 -11.14 -20.83
C LEU A 202 -19.21 -10.26 -22.06
N GLY A 203 -18.88 -10.73 -23.27
CA GLY A 203 -19.02 -9.99 -24.53
C GLY A 203 -17.70 -9.74 -25.24
N ASP A 204 -17.61 -8.60 -25.92
CA ASP A 204 -16.40 -8.17 -26.62
C ASP A 204 -15.48 -7.40 -25.67
N LEU A 205 -14.19 -7.73 -25.68
CA LEU A 205 -13.18 -7.01 -24.88
C LEU A 205 -13.12 -5.54 -25.33
N VAL A 206 -13.16 -4.61 -24.37
CA VAL A 206 -12.94 -3.19 -24.65
C VAL A 206 -11.45 -2.98 -24.92
N ALA A 207 -11.08 -2.77 -26.18
CA ALA A 207 -9.69 -2.67 -26.63
C ALA A 207 -9.28 -1.26 -27.11
N ASP A 208 -10.19 -0.29 -27.15
CA ASP A 208 -9.88 1.10 -27.55
C ASP A 208 -9.18 1.91 -26.44
N ARG A 209 -9.16 1.39 -25.21
CA ARG A 209 -8.49 1.96 -24.03
C ARG A 209 -8.16 0.85 -23.04
N GLU A 210 -7.28 1.15 -22.10
CA GLU A 210 -6.99 0.26 -20.99
C GLU A 210 -8.10 0.34 -19.93
N THR A 211 -8.65 -0.83 -19.60
CA THR A 211 -9.75 -0.99 -18.65
C THR A 211 -9.36 -1.86 -17.46
N SER A 212 -8.09 -2.25 -17.34
CA SER A 212 -7.56 -2.98 -16.19
C SER A 212 -6.62 -2.13 -15.36
N ASN A 213 -6.86 -2.11 -14.05
CA ASN A 213 -5.89 -1.62 -13.08
C ASN A 213 -4.81 -2.69 -12.89
N SER A 214 -3.56 -2.29 -12.78
CA SER A 214 -2.46 -3.22 -12.50
C SER A 214 -1.44 -2.62 -11.56
N VAL A 215 -0.78 -3.50 -10.80
CA VAL A 215 0.31 -3.16 -9.88
C VAL A 215 1.35 -4.28 -9.84
N VAL A 216 2.65 -3.93 -9.75
CA VAL A 216 3.73 -4.89 -9.45
C VAL A 216 3.91 -4.96 -7.93
N THR A 217 4.16 -6.17 -7.42
CA THR A 217 4.45 -6.43 -6.00
C THR A 217 5.84 -7.02 -5.79
N HIS A 218 6.39 -7.74 -6.76
CA HIS A 218 7.76 -8.26 -6.69
C HIS A 218 8.37 -8.49 -8.09
N VAL A 219 9.70 -8.43 -8.18
CA VAL A 219 10.48 -8.81 -9.36
C VAL A 219 11.70 -9.62 -8.94
N GLY A 220 12.11 -10.57 -9.77
CA GLY A 220 13.27 -11.41 -9.47
C GLY A 220 13.75 -12.20 -10.67
N ASN A 221 14.50 -13.27 -10.40
CA ASN A 221 14.98 -14.20 -11.42
C ASN A 221 14.62 -15.63 -11.04
N LEU A 222 14.11 -16.40 -12.01
CA LEU A 222 13.87 -17.84 -11.90
C LEU A 222 14.85 -18.54 -12.83
N SER A 223 15.85 -19.25 -12.28
CA SER A 223 16.86 -19.95 -13.09
C SER A 223 17.49 -19.07 -14.20
N GLY A 224 17.72 -17.79 -13.87
CA GLY A 224 18.30 -16.79 -14.79
C GLY A 224 17.33 -16.15 -15.78
N GLN A 225 16.04 -16.47 -15.73
CA GLN A 225 14.99 -15.75 -16.47
C GLN A 225 14.37 -14.68 -15.56
N PRO A 226 14.24 -13.42 -16.02
CA PRO A 226 13.57 -12.41 -15.23
C PRO A 226 12.08 -12.77 -15.08
N TYR A 227 11.54 -12.45 -13.91
CA TYR A 227 10.09 -12.46 -13.71
C TYR A 227 9.64 -11.20 -12.98
N GLU A 228 8.39 -10.83 -13.26
CA GLU A 228 7.65 -9.83 -12.53
C GLU A 228 6.30 -10.41 -12.12
N LEU A 229 5.85 -10.13 -10.91
CA LEU A 229 4.55 -10.57 -10.42
C LEU A 229 3.80 -9.43 -9.76
N GLY A 230 2.49 -9.58 -9.73
CA GLY A 230 1.63 -8.50 -9.28
C GLY A 230 0.16 -8.86 -9.26
N ILE A 231 -0.67 -7.83 -9.31
CA ILE A 231 -2.12 -7.93 -9.28
C ILE A 231 -2.67 -7.11 -10.43
N ALA A 232 -3.62 -7.68 -11.17
CA ALA A 232 -4.40 -6.98 -12.18
C ALA A 232 -5.90 -7.14 -11.91
N SER A 233 -6.68 -6.11 -12.18
CA SER A 233 -8.13 -6.27 -12.29
C SER A 233 -8.49 -6.95 -13.61
N SER A 234 -9.71 -7.47 -13.72
CA SER A 234 -10.22 -7.87 -15.03
C SER A 234 -10.35 -6.63 -15.93
N ALA A 235 -10.10 -6.79 -17.22
CA ALA A 235 -10.58 -5.86 -18.22
C ALA A 235 -12.12 -5.90 -18.28
N TYR A 236 -12.70 -4.84 -18.83
CA TYR A 236 -14.13 -4.74 -19.04
C TYR A 236 -14.53 -5.20 -20.45
N PHE A 237 -15.68 -5.85 -20.54
CA PHE A 237 -16.24 -6.40 -21.76
C PHE A 237 -17.62 -5.82 -22.03
N GLY A 238 -17.84 -5.37 -23.26
CA GLY A 238 -19.10 -4.82 -23.73
C GLY A 238 -20.04 -5.89 -24.28
N LYS A 239 -21.29 -5.90 -23.84
CA LYS A 239 -22.39 -6.72 -24.42
C LYS A 239 -23.71 -6.01 -24.22
N ASP A 240 -24.53 -5.86 -25.26
CA ASP A 240 -25.89 -5.29 -25.16
C ASP A 240 -25.98 -3.95 -24.38
N GLY A 241 -24.95 -3.11 -24.48
CA GLY A 241 -24.90 -1.80 -23.82
C GLY A 241 -24.47 -1.80 -22.35
N ARG A 242 -24.12 -2.97 -21.78
CA ARG A 242 -23.45 -3.07 -20.46
C ARG A 242 -21.96 -3.34 -20.61
N TYR A 243 -21.20 -3.00 -19.56
CA TYR A 243 -19.80 -3.39 -19.41
C TYR A 243 -19.62 -4.21 -18.12
N ALA A 244 -19.18 -5.46 -18.27
CA ALA A 244 -18.96 -6.37 -17.14
C ALA A 244 -17.51 -6.82 -17.08
N ARG A 245 -17.09 -7.27 -15.89
CA ARG A 245 -15.76 -7.82 -15.64
C ARG A 245 -15.87 -9.22 -15.05
N GLN A 246 -14.86 -10.07 -15.27
CA GLN A 246 -14.91 -11.45 -14.80
C GLN A 246 -14.73 -11.56 -13.28
N PHE A 247 -13.78 -10.80 -12.74
CA PHE A 247 -13.37 -10.78 -11.33
C PHE A 247 -12.84 -9.37 -10.97
N ALA A 248 -12.77 -9.05 -9.68
CA ALA A 248 -12.25 -7.77 -9.22
C ALA A 248 -10.71 -7.69 -9.23
N LYS A 249 -10.03 -8.75 -8.78
CA LYS A 249 -8.56 -8.82 -8.66
C LYS A 249 -8.04 -10.21 -8.99
N ARG A 250 -6.90 -10.29 -9.64
CA ARG A 250 -6.24 -11.54 -10.02
C ARG A 250 -4.74 -11.37 -9.98
N GLY A 251 -4.05 -12.29 -9.29
CA GLY A 251 -2.61 -12.35 -9.29
C GLY A 251 -2.08 -12.66 -10.69
N PHE A 252 -0.91 -12.16 -11.03
CA PHE A 252 -0.21 -12.54 -12.26
C PHE A 252 1.28 -12.75 -11.99
N VAL A 253 1.90 -13.54 -12.86
CA VAL A 253 3.35 -13.70 -12.97
C VAL A 253 3.70 -13.66 -14.44
N ASN A 254 4.64 -12.81 -14.82
CA ASN A 254 5.24 -12.82 -16.14
C ASN A 254 6.62 -13.46 -15.99
N VAL A 255 6.85 -14.62 -16.62
CA VAL A 255 8.20 -15.20 -16.68
C VAL A 255 8.73 -14.95 -18.07
N ASN A 256 9.87 -14.25 -18.18
CA ASN A 256 10.47 -13.86 -19.45
C ASN A 256 9.45 -13.19 -20.40
N GLY A 257 8.66 -12.25 -19.85
CA GLY A 257 7.64 -11.50 -20.58
C GLY A 257 6.40 -12.29 -21.01
N SER A 258 6.22 -13.54 -20.58
CA SER A 258 5.03 -14.34 -20.88
C SER A 258 4.01 -14.23 -19.73
N PRO A 259 2.85 -13.56 -19.92
CA PRO A 259 1.90 -13.33 -18.84
C PRO A 259 1.15 -14.60 -18.42
N LEU A 260 1.12 -14.87 -17.12
CA LEU A 260 0.39 -15.97 -16.51
C LEU A 260 -0.56 -15.43 -15.44
N SER A 261 -1.85 -15.80 -15.53
CA SER A 261 -2.85 -15.49 -14.52
C SER A 261 -2.83 -16.54 -13.40
N LEU A 262 -2.93 -16.09 -12.15
CA LEU A 262 -2.97 -16.95 -10.97
C LEU A 262 -4.41 -17.04 -10.43
N GLY A 263 -5.07 -18.17 -10.60
CA GLY A 263 -6.45 -18.44 -10.19
C GLY A 263 -6.69 -18.61 -8.69
N ALA A 264 -7.95 -18.91 -8.36
CA ALA A 264 -8.42 -19.17 -7.00
C ALA A 264 -7.91 -20.51 -6.44
N VAL A 265 -8.32 -20.85 -5.21
CA VAL A 265 -7.97 -22.14 -4.58
C VAL A 265 -8.50 -23.31 -5.42
N SER A 266 -7.67 -24.34 -5.61
CA SER A 266 -7.96 -25.49 -6.49
C SER A 266 -9.22 -26.27 -6.11
N SER A 267 -9.55 -26.33 -4.82
CA SER A 267 -10.76 -26.99 -4.31
C SER A 267 -12.02 -26.12 -4.32
N ALA A 268 -11.95 -24.86 -4.77
CA ALA A 268 -13.06 -23.93 -4.74
C ALA A 268 -14.18 -24.29 -5.73
N ASN A 269 -15.39 -23.76 -5.49
CA ASN A 269 -16.54 -23.95 -6.38
C ASN A 269 -16.40 -23.16 -7.70
N GLU A 270 -17.28 -23.42 -8.67
CA GLU A 270 -17.25 -22.79 -10.00
C GLU A 270 -17.31 -21.25 -9.95
N LEU A 271 -18.15 -20.69 -9.08
CA LEU A 271 -18.28 -19.23 -8.92
C LEU A 271 -16.96 -18.63 -8.42
N THR A 272 -16.37 -19.20 -7.37
CA THR A 272 -15.10 -18.75 -6.80
C THR A 272 -13.94 -18.93 -7.78
N LYS A 273 -13.90 -20.03 -8.54
CA LYS A 273 -12.87 -20.23 -9.57
C LYS A 273 -12.95 -19.16 -10.68
N THR A 274 -14.15 -18.73 -11.04
CA THR A 274 -14.36 -17.80 -12.15
C THR A 274 -14.27 -16.34 -11.73
N ALA A 275 -14.98 -15.96 -10.67
CA ALA A 275 -15.15 -14.58 -10.22
C ALA A 275 -14.42 -14.24 -8.91
N GLY A 276 -13.99 -15.25 -8.14
CA GLY A 276 -13.22 -15.06 -6.92
C GLY A 276 -11.86 -14.41 -7.19
N GLN A 277 -11.31 -13.73 -6.19
CA GLN A 277 -10.08 -12.97 -6.35
C GLN A 277 -8.82 -13.77 -6.01
N SER A 278 -7.69 -13.28 -6.49
CA SER A 278 -6.37 -13.68 -6.00
C SER A 278 -5.40 -12.50 -6.08
N LEU A 279 -4.40 -12.51 -5.20
CA LEU A 279 -3.38 -11.49 -5.10
C LEU A 279 -2.03 -12.17 -4.88
N ALA A 280 -1.03 -11.82 -5.68
CA ALA A 280 0.35 -12.28 -5.53
C ALA A 280 1.20 -11.18 -4.91
N PHE A 281 1.99 -11.50 -3.88
CA PHE A 281 2.75 -10.50 -3.14
C PHE A 281 4.26 -10.68 -3.23
N ASP A 282 4.73 -11.93 -3.16
CA ASP A 282 6.16 -12.20 -3.08
C ASP A 282 6.48 -13.61 -3.60
N ALA A 283 7.75 -13.90 -3.89
CA ALA A 283 8.16 -15.21 -4.38
C ALA A 283 9.62 -15.55 -4.08
N VAL A 284 9.90 -16.84 -3.96
CA VAL A 284 11.26 -17.41 -3.89
C VAL A 284 11.41 -18.57 -4.86
N GLU A 285 12.63 -18.80 -5.35
CA GLU A 285 12.96 -20.03 -6.06
C GLU A 285 13.14 -21.17 -5.05
N PHE A 286 12.31 -22.20 -5.14
CA PHE A 286 12.32 -23.37 -4.27
C PHE A 286 12.00 -24.64 -5.09
N ASP A 287 12.78 -25.70 -4.90
CA ASP A 287 12.68 -26.94 -5.68
C ASP A 287 12.77 -26.70 -7.21
N GLY A 288 13.61 -25.75 -7.62
CA GLY A 288 13.81 -25.36 -9.04
C GLY A 288 12.57 -24.73 -9.69
N LYS A 289 11.61 -24.26 -8.90
CA LYS A 289 10.38 -23.59 -9.33
C LYS A 289 10.20 -22.31 -8.54
N LEU A 290 9.40 -21.40 -9.07
CA LEU A 290 9.00 -20.20 -8.36
C LEU A 290 7.81 -20.54 -7.44
N LEU A 291 8.01 -20.42 -6.13
CA LEU A 291 6.96 -20.49 -5.13
C LEU A 291 6.46 -19.08 -4.88
N VAL A 292 5.29 -18.76 -5.44
CA VAL A 292 4.66 -17.44 -5.33
C VAL A 292 3.67 -17.49 -4.19
N VAL A 293 3.77 -16.57 -3.22
CA VAL A 293 2.84 -16.50 -2.09
C VAL A 293 1.85 -15.36 -2.25
N GLY A 294 0.67 -15.54 -1.66
CA GLY A 294 -0.27 -14.45 -1.54
C GLY A 294 -1.60 -14.84 -0.91
N SER A 295 -2.68 -14.36 -1.52
CA SER A 295 -4.05 -14.62 -1.06
C SER A 295 -4.93 -15.07 -2.23
N ALA A 296 -5.83 -16.01 -1.99
CA ALA A 296 -6.82 -16.40 -3.00
C ALA A 296 -8.15 -16.78 -2.36
N SER A 297 -9.22 -16.54 -3.11
CA SER A 297 -10.56 -16.92 -2.69
C SER A 297 -10.72 -18.44 -2.66
N PHE A 298 -11.40 -18.93 -1.63
CA PHE A 298 -11.74 -20.36 -1.49
C PHE A 298 -13.25 -20.61 -1.44
N ALA A 299 -14.04 -19.59 -1.10
CA ALA A 299 -15.50 -19.63 -1.11
C ALA A 299 -16.11 -18.23 -1.31
N PRO A 300 -17.36 -18.12 -1.78
CA PRO A 300 -18.14 -16.88 -1.70
C PRO A 300 -18.33 -16.45 -0.23
N SER A 301 -18.41 -15.16 0.01
CA SER A 301 -18.86 -14.60 1.30
C SER A 301 -20.39 -14.67 1.41
N ASP A 302 -20.96 -14.09 2.46
CA ASP A 302 -22.41 -14.04 2.64
C ASP A 302 -23.07 -13.05 1.68
N PHE A 303 -23.90 -13.56 0.76
CA PHE A 303 -24.70 -12.75 -0.15
C PHE A 303 -26.06 -12.38 0.46
N ASP A 304 -26.46 -13.02 1.55
CA ASP A 304 -27.66 -12.70 2.31
C ASP A 304 -27.50 -11.54 3.29
N ASP A 305 -26.28 -11.03 3.48
CA ASP A 305 -26.03 -9.81 4.26
C ASP A 305 -26.01 -8.54 3.38
N SER A 306 -27.07 -8.35 2.58
CA SER A 306 -27.13 -7.25 1.61
C SER A 306 -27.01 -5.85 2.24
N ASP A 307 -27.42 -5.69 3.50
CA ASP A 307 -27.37 -4.41 4.24
C ASP A 307 -25.93 -3.90 4.43
N LEU A 308 -24.95 -4.80 4.34
CA LEU A 308 -23.53 -4.48 4.41
C LEU A 308 -22.84 -4.57 3.05
N LYS A 309 -23.21 -5.53 2.18
CA LYS A 309 -22.46 -5.76 0.92
C LYS A 309 -22.89 -4.88 -0.26
N VAL A 310 -24.07 -4.26 -0.22
CA VAL A 310 -24.57 -3.38 -1.29
C VAL A 310 -24.46 -1.90 -0.86
N PRO A 311 -23.99 -0.98 -1.75
CA PRO A 311 -23.92 0.45 -1.46
C PRO A 311 -25.28 1.06 -1.12
N ASN A 312 -25.31 2.06 -0.23
CA ASN A 312 -26.52 2.82 0.01
C ASN A 312 -26.95 3.61 -1.24
N ASN A 313 -28.22 3.48 -1.64
CA ASN A 313 -28.78 4.21 -2.78
C ASN A 313 -28.94 5.71 -2.48
N ARG A 314 -28.11 6.56 -3.10
CA ARG A 314 -28.11 8.03 -2.97
C ARG A 314 -28.41 8.73 -4.30
N SER A 315 -29.60 8.49 -4.85
CA SER A 315 -29.99 9.02 -6.17
C SER A 315 -30.00 10.56 -6.25
N ASP A 316 -30.14 11.25 -5.12
CA ASP A 316 -30.05 12.71 -5.02
C ASP A 316 -28.64 13.25 -5.35
N ARG A 317 -27.61 12.40 -5.28
CA ARG A 317 -26.21 12.72 -5.57
C ARG A 317 -25.73 12.24 -6.94
N GLY A 318 -26.62 11.60 -7.71
CA GLY A 318 -26.31 10.99 -9.00
C GLY A 318 -25.57 9.65 -8.91
N ASP A 319 -25.48 9.05 -7.72
CA ASP A 319 -24.75 7.80 -7.50
C ASP A 319 -25.48 6.60 -8.15
N PRO A 320 -24.72 5.62 -8.68
CA PRO A 320 -25.30 4.41 -9.25
C PRO A 320 -26.11 3.66 -8.19
N THR A 321 -27.33 3.27 -8.56
CA THR A 321 -28.23 2.52 -7.67
C THR A 321 -28.09 1.01 -7.86
N PHE A 322 -28.28 0.25 -6.78
CA PHE A 322 -28.17 -1.22 -6.75
C PHE A 322 -29.37 -1.85 -6.03
N SER A 323 -29.71 -3.08 -6.40
CA SER A 323 -30.83 -3.86 -5.83
C SER A 323 -30.36 -4.96 -4.89
N ASP A 324 -30.66 -4.83 -3.60
CA ASP A 324 -30.37 -5.86 -2.59
C ASP A 324 -30.93 -7.24 -2.97
N SER A 325 -32.17 -7.28 -3.46
CA SER A 325 -32.80 -8.53 -3.90
C SER A 325 -32.12 -9.18 -5.10
N ALA A 326 -31.54 -8.38 -6.01
CA ALA A 326 -30.80 -8.93 -7.14
C ALA A 326 -29.43 -9.45 -6.71
N PHE A 327 -28.77 -8.76 -5.77
CA PHE A 327 -27.50 -9.20 -5.19
C PHE A 327 -27.62 -10.55 -4.47
N ARG A 328 -28.65 -10.72 -3.63
CA ARG A 328 -28.93 -11.99 -2.92
C ARG A 328 -29.10 -13.18 -3.86
N GLY A 329 -29.59 -12.95 -5.07
CA GLY A 329 -29.78 -14.01 -6.05
C GLY A 329 -28.51 -14.43 -6.79
N CYS A 330 -27.35 -13.80 -6.56
CA CYS A 330 -26.15 -13.99 -7.39
C CYS A 330 -25.46 -15.34 -7.21
N ASP A 331 -25.43 -15.91 -6.01
CA ASP A 331 -24.81 -17.22 -5.75
C ASP A 331 -25.67 -18.36 -6.30
N GLU A 332 -27.00 -18.23 -6.26
CA GLU A 332 -27.96 -19.18 -6.85
C GLU A 332 -27.87 -19.32 -8.38
N LEU A 333 -27.16 -18.41 -9.05
CA LEU A 333 -26.93 -18.46 -10.50
C LEU A 333 -25.86 -19.48 -10.89
N ILE A 334 -25.16 -20.10 -9.93
CA ILE A 334 -24.10 -21.08 -10.18
C ILE A 334 -24.38 -22.37 -9.39
N PRO A 335 -24.22 -23.57 -9.98
CA PRO A 335 -23.64 -23.85 -11.29
C PRO A 335 -24.60 -23.63 -12.47
N GLY A 336 -24.04 -23.28 -13.63
CA GLY A 336 -24.74 -23.39 -14.92
C GLY A 336 -25.53 -22.16 -15.43
N LYS A 337 -25.52 -21.01 -14.75
CA LYS A 337 -26.11 -19.75 -15.27
C LYS A 337 -25.12 -18.58 -15.25
N LEU A 338 -23.87 -18.85 -15.60
CA LEU A 338 -22.79 -17.86 -15.67
C LEU A 338 -23.13 -16.66 -16.57
N GLU A 339 -23.87 -16.88 -17.65
CA GLU A 339 -24.36 -15.78 -18.50
C GLU A 339 -25.29 -14.84 -17.74
N GLN A 340 -26.18 -15.36 -16.89
CA GLN A 340 -27.07 -14.53 -16.07
C GLN A 340 -26.30 -13.78 -14.99
N PHE A 341 -25.29 -14.42 -14.37
CA PHE A 341 -24.41 -13.78 -13.39
C PHE A 341 -23.73 -12.54 -13.98
N TYR A 342 -23.07 -12.67 -15.13
CA TYR A 342 -22.41 -11.53 -15.79
C TYR A 342 -23.38 -10.56 -16.49
N ASN A 343 -24.65 -10.94 -16.62
CA ASN A 343 -25.72 -10.04 -17.07
C ASN A 343 -26.45 -9.32 -15.93
N THR A 344 -26.00 -9.50 -14.69
CA THR A 344 -26.58 -8.87 -13.50
C THR A 344 -25.59 -7.88 -12.91
N LYS A 345 -25.99 -6.60 -12.84
CA LYS A 345 -25.14 -5.49 -12.37
C LYS A 345 -24.66 -5.72 -10.95
N GLU A 346 -25.56 -6.18 -10.08
CA GLU A 346 -25.31 -6.40 -8.66
C GLU A 346 -24.26 -7.49 -8.42
N CYS A 347 -24.21 -8.52 -9.27
CA CYS A 347 -23.20 -9.58 -9.14
C CYS A 347 -21.77 -9.10 -9.41
N GLN A 348 -21.59 -7.89 -9.96
CA GLN A 348 -20.26 -7.26 -10.07
C GLN A 348 -19.70 -6.79 -8.71
N LEU A 349 -20.53 -6.76 -7.67
CA LEU A 349 -20.18 -6.45 -6.28
C LEU A 349 -19.87 -7.71 -5.46
N SER A 350 -19.91 -8.92 -6.05
CA SER A 350 -19.70 -10.17 -5.32
C SER A 350 -18.37 -10.18 -4.57
N VAL A 351 -18.43 -10.61 -3.32
CA VAL A 351 -17.32 -10.65 -2.37
C VAL A 351 -17.01 -12.09 -1.93
N PHE A 352 -15.76 -12.33 -1.53
CA PHE A 352 -15.27 -13.69 -1.29
C PHE A 352 -14.46 -13.79 0.01
N ALA A 353 -14.50 -14.96 0.65
CA ALA A 353 -13.58 -15.32 1.71
C ALA A 353 -12.24 -15.74 1.09
N ASN A 354 -11.14 -15.26 1.67
CA ASN A 354 -9.81 -15.46 1.13
C ASN A 354 -8.90 -16.14 2.14
N ASP A 355 -8.00 -16.98 1.64
CA ASP A 355 -7.01 -17.67 2.45
C ASP A 355 -5.58 -17.32 2.02
N ALA A 356 -4.61 -17.62 2.88
CA ALA A 356 -3.20 -17.51 2.57
C ALA A 356 -2.76 -18.74 1.75
N VAL A 357 -2.17 -18.48 0.59
CA VAL A 357 -1.92 -19.50 -0.44
C VAL A 357 -0.54 -19.38 -1.04
N PHE A 358 -0.16 -20.41 -1.80
CA PHE A 358 0.93 -20.35 -2.74
C PHE A 358 0.55 -20.94 -4.11
N TRP A 359 1.23 -20.46 -5.15
CA TRP A 359 1.27 -21.05 -6.49
C TRP A 359 2.68 -21.57 -6.76
N THR A 360 2.80 -22.52 -7.69
CA THR A 360 4.09 -23.03 -8.12
C THR A 360 4.20 -22.84 -9.63
N VAL A 361 5.18 -22.04 -10.06
CA VAL A 361 5.39 -21.68 -11.47
C VAL A 361 6.76 -22.20 -11.90
N ASP A 362 6.82 -22.92 -13.02
CA ASP A 362 8.04 -23.58 -13.52
C ASP A 362 8.60 -22.93 -14.80
N GLY A 363 8.09 -21.75 -15.17
CA GLY A 363 8.49 -21.03 -16.39
C GLY A 363 7.95 -21.61 -17.70
N SER A 364 7.14 -22.68 -17.64
CA SER A 364 6.35 -23.15 -18.78
C SER A 364 4.93 -22.57 -18.70
N SER A 365 4.37 -22.14 -19.83
CA SER A 365 3.07 -21.44 -19.91
C SER A 365 1.85 -22.32 -19.59
N ALA A 366 2.02 -23.49 -18.97
CA ALA A 366 1.03 -24.57 -19.03
C ALA A 366 0.64 -25.24 -17.70
N ASN A 367 1.28 -24.99 -16.54
CA ASN A 367 0.91 -25.77 -15.35
C ASN A 367 0.80 -24.97 -14.03
N ASN A 368 -0.30 -25.27 -13.34
CA ASN A 368 -0.74 -24.85 -12.01
C ASN A 368 -1.00 -23.34 -11.79
N THR A 369 -2.00 -22.83 -12.50
CA THR A 369 -2.60 -21.52 -12.19
C THR A 369 -3.47 -21.56 -10.94
N GLU A 370 -3.85 -22.73 -10.42
CA GLU A 370 -4.70 -22.80 -9.22
C GLU A 370 -3.87 -22.70 -7.93
N ALA A 371 -4.43 -22.04 -6.92
CA ALA A 371 -3.76 -21.82 -5.66
C ALA A 371 -3.82 -23.07 -4.76
N ASN A 372 -2.73 -23.33 -4.05
CA ASN A 372 -2.67 -24.29 -2.96
C ASN A 372 -2.76 -23.55 -1.62
N LEU A 373 -3.51 -24.08 -0.66
CA LEU A 373 -3.54 -23.53 0.69
C LEU A 373 -2.17 -23.70 1.36
N LEU A 374 -1.70 -22.71 2.11
CA LEU A 374 -0.46 -22.89 2.91
C LEU A 374 -0.68 -23.91 4.03
N SER A 375 -1.79 -23.80 4.74
CA SER A 375 -2.13 -24.60 5.92
C SER A 375 -3.65 -24.76 6.06
N LYS A 376 -4.10 -25.75 6.84
CA LYS A 376 -5.50 -25.80 7.28
C LYS A 376 -5.87 -24.57 8.12
N ARG A 377 -7.11 -24.09 8.00
CA ARG A 377 -7.65 -22.97 8.79
C ARG A 377 -8.07 -23.42 10.19
N VAL A 378 -7.17 -23.95 10.99
CA VAL A 378 -7.55 -24.51 12.31
C VAL A 378 -7.68 -23.46 13.39
N ALA A 379 -8.40 -23.71 14.48
CA ALA A 379 -8.48 -22.81 15.62
C ALA A 379 -7.15 -22.79 16.40
N LYS A 380 -6.83 -21.65 17.01
CA LYS A 380 -5.64 -21.53 17.87
C LYS A 380 -5.70 -22.56 19.01
N GLY A 381 -4.71 -23.45 19.07
CA GLY A 381 -4.61 -24.48 20.11
C GLY A 381 -5.55 -25.67 19.94
N ASN A 382 -6.36 -25.73 18.88
CA ASN A 382 -7.19 -26.89 18.55
C ASN A 382 -7.12 -27.24 17.05
N PRO A 383 -6.22 -28.16 16.65
CA PRO A 383 -6.03 -28.54 15.25
C PRO A 383 -7.17 -29.37 14.66
N GLU A 384 -8.11 -29.86 15.48
CA GLU A 384 -9.28 -30.63 15.00
C GLU A 384 -10.42 -29.72 14.54
N LEU A 385 -10.29 -28.43 14.77
CA LEU A 385 -11.37 -27.47 14.67
C LEU A 385 -11.07 -26.46 13.58
N GLU A 386 -11.83 -26.49 12.48
CA GLU A 386 -11.58 -25.63 11.32
C GLU A 386 -12.49 -24.40 11.32
N TYR A 387 -11.91 -23.23 11.08
CA TYR A 387 -12.66 -22.01 10.80
C TYR A 387 -13.49 -22.16 9.54
N ARG A 388 -14.74 -21.74 9.63
CA ARG A 388 -15.69 -21.74 8.53
C ARG A 388 -15.45 -20.52 7.64
N THR A 389 -16.10 -20.50 6.49
CA THR A 389 -16.10 -19.35 5.59
C THR A 389 -16.62 -18.09 6.28
N LEU A 390 -17.70 -18.23 7.04
CA LEU A 390 -18.38 -17.15 7.75
C LEU A 390 -18.20 -17.31 9.26
N ASP A 391 -18.20 -16.21 9.99
CA ASP A 391 -18.16 -16.26 11.45
C ASP A 391 -19.42 -16.93 12.03
N PRO A 392 -19.28 -17.77 13.08
CA PRO A 392 -20.38 -18.63 13.53
C PRO A 392 -21.56 -17.90 14.18
N ASP A 393 -21.36 -16.64 14.61
CA ASP A 393 -22.35 -15.86 15.36
C ASP A 393 -23.45 -15.31 14.45
N ASN A 394 -23.09 -14.42 13.53
CA ASN A 394 -24.03 -13.69 12.68
C ASN A 394 -23.91 -14.04 11.20
N ASN A 395 -22.89 -14.81 10.82
CA ASN A 395 -22.50 -15.06 9.42
C ASN A 395 -22.20 -13.79 8.61
N ASP A 396 -21.96 -12.64 9.25
CA ASP A 396 -21.80 -11.33 8.61
C ASP A 396 -20.35 -11.02 8.24
N ARG A 397 -19.38 -11.72 8.84
CA ARG A 397 -17.95 -11.61 8.53
C ARG A 397 -17.45 -12.85 7.82
N SER A 398 -16.54 -12.62 6.87
CA SER A 398 -15.82 -13.71 6.21
C SER A 398 -14.43 -13.95 6.81
N TYR A 399 -13.98 -15.20 6.71
CA TYR A 399 -12.57 -15.56 6.90
C TYR A 399 -11.68 -14.82 5.90
N GLN A 400 -10.60 -14.23 6.40
CA GLN A 400 -9.65 -13.49 5.59
C GLN A 400 -8.21 -13.79 6.02
N ALA A 401 -7.41 -14.29 5.09
CA ALA A 401 -5.98 -14.47 5.26
C ALA A 401 -5.21 -14.12 3.98
N GLY A 402 -3.93 -13.78 4.15
CA GLY A 402 -3.04 -13.50 3.05
C GLY A 402 -1.58 -13.56 3.48
N ALA A 403 -0.77 -14.27 2.70
CA ALA A 403 0.67 -14.18 2.77
C ALA A 403 1.12 -12.85 2.13
N ARG A 404 2.12 -12.20 2.73
CA ARG A 404 2.65 -10.89 2.32
C ARG A 404 4.10 -10.97 1.85
N ALA A 405 4.91 -11.83 2.47
CA ALA A 405 6.31 -12.01 2.11
C ALA A 405 6.76 -13.45 2.35
N VAL A 406 7.84 -13.85 1.68
CA VAL A 406 8.47 -15.16 1.81
C VAL A 406 10.00 -15.02 1.70
N ALA A 407 10.73 -15.67 2.60
CA ALA A 407 12.19 -15.76 2.53
C ALA A 407 12.66 -17.21 2.69
N LEU A 408 13.85 -17.51 2.18
CA LEU A 408 14.51 -18.80 2.39
C LEU A 408 15.36 -18.78 3.66
N VAL A 409 14.78 -19.20 4.79
CA VAL A 409 15.50 -19.36 6.04
C VAL A 409 16.17 -20.73 6.06
N SER A 410 17.51 -20.75 6.01
CA SER A 410 18.28 -22.00 5.89
C SER A 410 17.82 -22.88 4.72
N GLY A 411 17.50 -22.24 3.58
CA GLY A 411 17.05 -22.92 2.35
C GLY A 411 15.60 -23.40 2.37
N LYS A 412 14.80 -23.03 3.38
CA LYS A 412 13.37 -23.38 3.46
C LYS A 412 12.49 -22.14 3.42
N PRO A 413 11.35 -22.17 2.71
CA PRO A 413 10.40 -21.08 2.72
C PRO A 413 9.81 -20.85 4.12
N VAL A 414 9.98 -19.62 4.62
CA VAL A 414 9.22 -19.06 5.73
C VAL A 414 8.35 -17.95 5.16
N VAL A 415 7.03 -18.10 5.32
CA VAL A 415 6.05 -17.17 4.78
C VAL A 415 5.43 -16.38 5.92
N VAL A 416 5.22 -15.09 5.74
CA VAL A 416 4.60 -14.22 6.76
C VAL A 416 3.44 -13.44 6.17
N GLY A 417 2.53 -13.01 7.03
CA GLY A 417 1.36 -12.24 6.61
C GLY A 417 0.34 -12.16 7.73
N PHE A 418 -0.91 -12.48 7.41
CA PHE A 418 -1.99 -12.48 8.38
C PHE A 418 -3.04 -13.55 8.11
N THR A 419 -3.75 -13.92 9.16
CA THR A 419 -4.83 -14.91 9.13
C THR A 419 -5.97 -14.44 10.03
N THR A 420 -7.18 -14.96 9.83
CA THR A 420 -8.27 -14.79 10.79
C THR A 420 -8.12 -15.74 11.97
N ASP A 421 -8.32 -15.20 13.18
CA ASP A 421 -8.42 -15.88 14.47
C ASP A 421 -9.77 -15.51 15.10
N SER A 422 -10.32 -16.38 15.96
CA SER A 422 -11.54 -16.08 16.74
C SER A 422 -11.18 -15.51 18.11
N ILE A 423 -11.93 -14.52 18.59
CA ILE A 423 -11.65 -13.76 19.82
C ILE A 423 -12.85 -13.81 20.81
N ASP A 424 -12.99 -14.90 21.59
CA ASP A 424 -13.36 -15.01 23.04
C ASP A 424 -13.39 -16.52 23.47
N LYS A 425 -13.72 -16.84 24.74
CA LYS A 425 -12.97 -17.76 25.63
C LYS A 425 -13.38 -19.23 25.81
N THR A 426 -14.29 -19.86 25.05
CA THR A 426 -14.58 -21.30 25.31
C THR A 426 -14.81 -22.23 24.12
N SER A 427 -15.23 -21.81 22.93
CA SER A 427 -15.45 -22.74 21.81
C SER A 427 -15.91 -21.99 20.56
N ILE A 428 -15.57 -22.48 19.35
CA ILE A 428 -16.14 -21.98 18.08
C ILE A 428 -17.63 -22.33 17.88
N ASP A 429 -18.27 -22.93 18.87
CA ASP A 429 -19.55 -23.65 18.74
C ASP A 429 -20.54 -23.35 19.88
N GLU A 430 -20.30 -22.33 20.71
CA GLU A 430 -21.30 -21.86 21.67
C GLU A 430 -21.90 -20.54 21.20
N ALA A 431 -23.23 -20.50 21.16
CA ALA A 431 -24.09 -19.50 20.52
C ALA A 431 -24.04 -18.07 21.13
N ASP A 432 -22.90 -17.63 21.66
CA ASP A 432 -22.71 -16.31 22.25
C ASP A 432 -21.22 -15.87 22.21
N LYS A 433 -20.84 -15.07 21.20
CA LYS A 433 -19.77 -14.02 21.18
C LYS A 433 -18.36 -14.40 20.67
N ASP A 434 -18.25 -14.87 19.44
CA ASP A 434 -16.98 -14.95 18.70
C ASP A 434 -16.95 -13.92 17.56
N TYR A 435 -15.93 -13.06 17.50
CA TYR A 435 -15.67 -12.25 16.30
C TYR A 435 -14.37 -12.64 15.62
N TYR A 436 -14.45 -12.84 14.31
CA TYR A 436 -13.29 -13.02 13.44
C TYR A 436 -12.44 -11.74 13.45
N ALA A 437 -11.15 -11.90 13.70
CA ALA A 437 -10.19 -10.79 13.72
C ALA A 437 -8.89 -11.16 13.01
N ILE A 438 -8.26 -10.17 12.41
CA ILE A 438 -7.05 -10.34 11.61
C ILE A 438 -5.81 -10.29 12.49
N ARG A 439 -4.97 -11.33 12.40
CA ARG A 439 -3.77 -11.51 13.22
C ARG A 439 -2.53 -11.85 12.41
N ALA A 440 -1.42 -11.24 12.82
CA ALA A 440 -0.10 -11.48 12.24
C ALA A 440 0.30 -12.94 12.42
N SER A 441 0.79 -13.57 11.35
CA SER A 441 1.06 -14.99 11.30
C SER A 441 2.33 -15.32 10.52
N VAL A 442 2.95 -16.43 10.90
CA VAL A 442 4.09 -17.07 10.23
C VAL A 442 3.68 -18.48 9.80
N TRP A 443 4.04 -18.88 8.60
CA TRP A 443 3.90 -20.25 8.09
C TRP A 443 5.27 -20.80 7.77
N GLU A 444 5.57 -21.97 8.33
CA GLU A 444 6.85 -22.64 8.15
C GLU A 444 6.66 -24.00 7.50
N LEU A 445 7.48 -24.29 6.50
CA LEU A 445 7.53 -25.63 5.95
C LEU A 445 8.26 -26.56 6.95
N PRO A 446 7.70 -27.75 7.28
CA PRO A 446 8.29 -28.64 8.26
C PRO A 446 9.73 -29.06 7.95
N ASP A 447 10.51 -29.35 8.99
CA ASP A 447 11.89 -29.77 8.84
C ASP A 447 12.05 -31.03 7.96
N GLY A 448 13.05 -31.00 7.09
CA GLY A 448 13.33 -32.08 6.12
C GLY A 448 12.46 -32.04 4.86
N SER A 449 11.47 -31.15 4.77
CA SER A 449 10.69 -30.96 3.54
C SER A 449 11.55 -30.36 2.44
N THR A 450 11.47 -30.92 1.24
CA THR A 450 12.18 -30.47 0.02
C THR A 450 11.22 -29.93 -1.05
N THR A 451 9.91 -30.09 -0.83
CA THR A 451 8.83 -29.68 -1.73
C THR A 451 7.70 -29.06 -0.91
N ALA A 452 6.95 -28.14 -1.49
CA ALA A 452 5.70 -27.63 -0.90
C ALA A 452 4.48 -28.33 -1.53
N SER A 453 3.48 -28.66 -0.73
CA SER A 453 2.18 -29.17 -1.20
C SER A 453 1.04 -28.45 -0.47
N SER A 454 -0.19 -28.56 -0.96
CA SER A 454 -1.34 -27.95 -0.27
C SER A 454 -1.38 -28.38 1.20
N GLU A 455 -1.58 -27.40 2.08
CA GLU A 455 -1.66 -27.54 3.53
C GLU A 455 -0.39 -28.09 4.21
N SER A 456 0.77 -28.06 3.55
CA SER A 456 2.02 -28.61 4.11
C SER A 456 2.69 -27.70 5.14
N PHE A 457 2.33 -26.42 5.23
CA PHE A 457 2.96 -25.48 6.16
C PHE A 457 2.30 -25.54 7.54
N THR A 458 3.11 -25.34 8.57
CA THR A 458 2.62 -25.12 9.93
C THR A 458 2.40 -23.64 10.18
N ARG A 459 1.15 -23.25 10.43
CA ARG A 459 0.80 -21.87 10.77
C ARG A 459 1.01 -21.59 12.27
N LYS A 460 1.61 -20.45 12.57
CA LYS A 460 1.82 -19.91 13.92
C LYS A 460 1.31 -18.47 13.97
N ILE A 461 0.47 -18.17 14.95
CA ILE A 461 0.10 -16.78 15.26
C ILE A 461 1.25 -16.14 16.03
N ILE A 462 1.65 -14.91 15.66
CA ILE A 462 2.68 -14.18 16.40
C ILE A 462 2.13 -13.84 17.81
N PRO A 463 2.82 -14.25 18.90
CA PRO A 463 2.31 -14.09 20.26
C PRO A 463 2.39 -12.61 20.72
N GLY A 464 1.63 -12.26 21.76
CA GLY A 464 1.64 -10.91 22.35
C GLY A 464 0.98 -9.81 21.52
N LEU A 465 0.30 -10.19 20.43
CA LEU A 465 -0.51 -9.32 19.56
C LEU A 465 -1.99 -9.69 19.65
N ASP A 466 -2.47 -9.94 20.86
CA ASP A 466 -3.87 -10.31 21.09
C ASP A 466 -4.80 -9.11 20.89
N ILE A 467 -5.94 -9.38 20.26
CA ILE A 467 -6.93 -8.35 19.93
C ILE A 467 -7.58 -7.81 21.21
N GLU A 468 -7.80 -8.70 22.19
CA GLU A 468 -8.26 -8.39 23.53
C GLU A 468 -7.20 -8.75 24.57
N ASP A 469 -7.22 -8.03 25.69
CA ASP A 469 -6.41 -8.40 26.85
C ASP A 469 -7.03 -9.57 27.64
N GLY A 470 -6.34 -10.03 28.69
CA GLY A 470 -6.83 -11.11 29.54
C GLY A 470 -8.18 -10.82 30.22
N GLY A 471 -8.58 -9.54 30.29
CA GLY A 471 -9.87 -9.08 30.81
C GLY A 471 -11.01 -9.05 29.79
N GLY A 472 -10.72 -9.34 28.51
CA GLY A 472 -11.70 -9.22 27.41
C GLY A 472 -11.88 -7.79 26.89
N GLU A 473 -10.96 -6.88 27.22
CA GLU A 473 -11.01 -5.52 26.69
C GLU A 473 -10.24 -5.42 25.38
N ARG A 474 -10.88 -4.95 24.31
CA ARG A 474 -10.26 -4.78 23.00
C ARG A 474 -9.13 -3.74 23.02
N LYS A 475 -7.94 -4.17 22.61
CA LYS A 475 -6.72 -3.36 22.51
C LYS A 475 -6.30 -3.08 21.07
N LEU A 476 -6.50 -4.05 20.17
CA LEU A 476 -6.11 -3.93 18.76
C LEU A 476 -7.34 -4.01 17.85
N THR A 477 -7.25 -3.34 16.70
CA THR A 477 -8.18 -3.57 15.58
C THR A 477 -7.74 -4.79 14.79
N TYR A 478 -6.44 -4.86 14.45
CA TYR A 478 -5.80 -5.97 13.73
C TYR A 478 -4.29 -5.99 13.99
N SER A 479 -3.64 -7.08 13.60
CA SER A 479 -2.19 -7.13 13.39
C SER A 479 -1.83 -7.87 12.10
N ILE A 480 -0.75 -7.47 11.45
CA ILE A 480 -0.22 -8.12 10.25
C ILE A 480 1.31 -8.19 10.31
N ALA A 481 1.90 -9.25 9.77
CA ALA A 481 3.31 -9.26 9.40
C ALA A 481 3.45 -8.75 7.95
N THR A 482 4.44 -7.90 7.70
CA THR A 482 4.61 -7.20 6.42
C THR A 482 5.75 -7.78 5.61
N ASP A 483 6.86 -8.17 6.25
CA ASP A 483 8.04 -8.71 5.57
C ASP A 483 8.88 -9.63 6.47
N VAL A 484 9.75 -10.45 5.87
CA VAL A 484 10.68 -11.37 6.54
C VAL A 484 11.99 -11.49 5.77
N ASN A 485 13.12 -11.57 6.46
CA ASN A 485 14.43 -11.79 5.84
C ASN A 485 15.02 -13.19 6.13
N GLU A 486 16.18 -13.51 5.55
CA GLU A 486 16.86 -14.79 5.74
C GLU A 486 17.35 -15.03 7.17
N ASN A 487 17.55 -13.96 7.94
CA ASN A 487 17.84 -14.03 9.38
C ASN A 487 16.60 -14.38 10.23
N ASN A 488 15.47 -14.67 9.58
CA ASN A 488 14.17 -15.00 10.19
C ASN A 488 13.64 -13.89 11.11
N LYS A 489 13.95 -12.63 10.77
CA LYS A 489 13.39 -11.45 11.42
C LYS A 489 12.11 -11.07 10.69
N VAL A 490 11.00 -11.11 11.41
CA VAL A 490 9.69 -10.74 10.88
C VAL A 490 9.36 -9.33 11.33
N ILE A 491 8.99 -8.47 10.40
CA ILE A 491 8.50 -7.12 10.70
C ILE A 491 6.99 -7.06 10.48
N GLY A 492 6.33 -6.09 11.13
CA GLY A 492 4.89 -5.93 10.96
C GLY A 492 4.31 -4.73 11.68
N VAL A 493 2.98 -4.66 11.68
CA VAL A 493 2.22 -3.61 12.37
C VAL A 493 1.06 -4.17 13.18
N ALA A 494 0.74 -3.50 14.28
CA ALA A 494 -0.45 -3.74 15.08
C ALA A 494 -1.24 -2.43 15.23
N LYS A 495 -2.49 -2.42 14.74
CA LYS A 495 -3.36 -1.24 14.79
C LYS A 495 -4.04 -1.16 16.14
N ASN A 496 -3.88 -0.05 16.84
CA ASN A 496 -4.57 0.17 18.10
C ASN A 496 -6.07 0.43 17.88
N TYR A 497 -6.88 -0.23 18.71
CA TYR A 497 -8.30 0.09 18.85
C TYR A 497 -8.51 1.33 19.73
N LEU A 498 -7.69 1.49 20.76
CA LEU A 498 -7.75 2.62 21.67
C LEU A 498 -6.84 3.76 21.21
N VAL A 499 -7.31 4.98 21.41
CA VAL A 499 -6.53 6.18 21.13
C VAL A 499 -5.31 6.24 22.04
N ASP A 500 -4.13 6.39 21.45
CA ASP A 500 -2.89 6.69 22.15
C ASP A 500 -2.27 7.98 21.64
N ASN A 501 -2.01 8.92 22.55
CA ASN A 501 -1.54 10.28 22.24
C ASN A 501 -2.30 10.93 21.07
N ARG A 502 -3.66 10.91 21.14
CA ARG A 502 -4.56 11.47 20.11
C ARG A 502 -4.37 10.86 18.71
N SER A 503 -4.05 9.56 18.64
CA SER A 503 -3.97 8.79 17.40
C SER A 503 -4.45 7.35 17.61
N TYR A 504 -5.14 6.77 16.63
CA TYR A 504 -5.34 5.32 16.54
C TYR A 504 -4.08 4.69 15.94
N SER A 505 -3.02 4.61 16.75
CA SER A 505 -1.67 4.35 16.24
C SER A 505 -1.52 2.95 15.62
N GLU A 506 -0.89 2.93 14.46
CA GLU A 506 -0.34 1.71 13.85
C GLU A 506 1.09 1.51 14.38
N ARG A 507 1.25 0.58 15.31
CA ARG A 507 2.52 0.32 15.99
C ARG A 507 3.33 -0.70 15.23
N MET A 508 4.54 -0.33 14.82
CA MET A 508 5.47 -1.23 14.15
C MET A 508 6.13 -2.18 15.14
N PHE A 509 6.45 -3.39 14.72
CA PHE A 509 7.13 -4.38 15.55
C PHE A 509 8.15 -5.21 14.77
N VAL A 510 9.06 -5.83 15.52
CA VAL A 510 10.00 -6.85 15.05
C VAL A 510 9.83 -8.11 15.90
N TYR A 511 9.74 -9.26 15.26
CA TYR A 511 9.68 -10.58 15.89
C TYR A 511 10.86 -11.43 15.42
N ASP A 512 11.68 -11.89 16.36
CA ASP A 512 12.76 -12.83 16.09
C ASP A 512 12.19 -14.26 16.12
N ASN A 513 11.92 -14.81 14.94
CA ASN A 513 11.31 -16.13 14.83
C ASN A 513 12.32 -17.26 15.09
N ASN A 514 13.64 -16.97 15.10
CA ASN A 514 14.65 -17.92 15.56
C ASN A 514 14.72 -18.02 17.10
N ASN A 515 14.43 -16.91 17.80
CA ASN A 515 14.44 -16.83 19.26
C ASN A 515 13.07 -16.33 19.77
N PRO A 516 12.01 -17.16 19.64
CA PRO A 516 10.65 -16.71 19.86
C PRO A 516 10.42 -16.25 21.30
N SER A 517 10.06 -14.98 21.46
CA SER A 517 9.63 -14.37 22.72
C SER A 517 8.10 -14.43 22.89
N ALA A 518 7.61 -14.15 24.10
CA ALA A 518 6.17 -14.09 24.39
C ALA A 518 5.43 -12.92 23.70
N SER A 519 6.18 -11.92 23.23
CA SER A 519 5.67 -10.77 22.46
C SER A 519 6.78 -10.23 21.55
N PRO A 520 6.44 -9.61 20.41
CA PRO A 520 7.43 -8.93 19.58
C PRO A 520 7.98 -7.69 20.29
N THR A 521 9.10 -7.18 19.78
CA THR A 521 9.65 -5.88 20.19
C THR A 521 8.99 -4.79 19.36
N PHE A 522 8.23 -3.91 20.02
CA PHE A 522 7.65 -2.74 19.35
C PHE A 522 8.74 -1.70 19.06
N LEU A 523 8.62 -1.04 17.92
CA LEU A 523 9.44 0.13 17.60
C LEU A 523 8.85 1.33 18.32
N ASP A 524 9.46 1.70 19.45
CA ASP A 524 8.99 2.78 20.33
C ASP A 524 10.15 3.67 20.83
N SER A 525 9.81 4.61 21.72
CA SER A 525 10.75 5.61 22.24
C SER A 525 11.94 5.03 23.01
N SER A 526 11.91 3.76 23.41
CA SER A 526 13.05 3.08 24.02
C SER A 526 14.15 2.74 23.01
N ILE A 527 13.79 2.62 21.72
CA ILE A 527 14.72 2.42 20.61
C ILE A 527 15.18 3.77 20.07
N SER A 528 14.24 4.67 19.78
CA SER A 528 14.55 6.02 19.28
C SER A 528 13.41 6.98 19.56
N SER A 529 13.73 8.24 19.86
CA SER A 529 12.73 9.31 20.03
C SER A 529 11.89 9.57 18.78
N LEU A 530 12.33 9.12 17.60
CA LEU A 530 11.53 9.17 16.37
C LEU A 530 10.28 8.29 16.47
N PHE A 531 10.38 7.14 17.15
CA PHE A 531 9.24 6.25 17.39
C PHE A 531 8.45 6.70 18.64
N PHE A 532 8.01 7.95 18.63
CA PHE A 532 7.32 8.56 19.78
C PHE A 532 5.96 7.90 20.06
N LYS A 533 5.48 8.07 21.30
CA LYS A 533 4.20 7.53 21.76
C LYS A 533 3.04 7.96 20.86
N GLY A 534 2.27 6.99 20.39
CA GLY A 534 1.14 7.20 19.48
C GLY A 534 1.52 7.54 18.04
N ALA A 535 2.79 7.44 17.63
CA ALA A 535 3.17 7.54 16.22
C ALA A 535 2.52 6.43 15.40
N ASN A 536 1.97 6.78 14.24
CA ASN A 536 1.62 5.80 13.21
C ASN A 536 2.86 5.49 12.38
N GLY A 537 3.12 4.21 12.14
CA GLY A 537 4.16 3.79 11.22
C GLY A 537 3.81 2.51 10.50
N TYR A 538 4.50 2.27 9.38
CA TYR A 538 4.40 1.05 8.60
C TYR A 538 5.81 0.62 8.19
N ALA A 539 6.27 -0.52 8.72
CA ALA A 539 7.55 -1.12 8.35
C ALA A 539 7.34 -1.93 7.07
N ALA A 540 7.85 -1.42 5.94
CA ALA A 540 7.50 -1.91 4.63
C ALA A 540 8.40 -3.06 4.16
N ALA A 541 9.71 -2.95 4.41
CA ALA A 541 10.69 -3.93 3.95
C ALA A 541 11.87 -4.06 4.93
N ILE A 542 12.50 -5.25 4.93
CA ILE A 542 13.72 -5.56 5.67
C ILE A 542 14.70 -6.33 4.77
N ASN A 543 15.96 -5.90 4.70
CA ASN A 543 17.00 -6.64 3.97
C ASN A 543 17.74 -7.65 4.87
N ASN A 544 18.66 -8.43 4.29
CA ASN A 544 19.45 -9.44 5.00
C ASN A 544 20.55 -8.85 5.91
N ASN A 545 20.76 -7.53 5.89
CA ASN A 545 21.58 -6.80 6.89
C ASN A 545 20.76 -6.31 8.10
N ASP A 546 19.50 -6.76 8.23
CA ASP A 546 18.53 -6.33 9.23
C ASP A 546 18.28 -4.80 9.23
N GLN A 547 18.36 -4.17 8.06
CA GLN A 547 17.96 -2.77 7.88
C GLN A 547 16.49 -2.72 7.46
N ILE A 548 15.68 -2.06 8.28
CA ILE A 548 14.24 -1.85 8.04
C ILE A 548 14.05 -0.49 7.39
N VAL A 549 13.18 -0.42 6.39
CA VAL A 549 12.65 0.84 5.84
C VAL A 549 11.14 0.88 5.89
N GLY A 550 10.57 2.08 5.91
CA GLY A 550 9.13 2.26 5.94
C GLY A 550 8.72 3.72 6.02
N ARG A 551 7.52 3.97 6.54
CA ARG A 551 7.00 5.32 6.82
C ARG A 551 6.64 5.47 8.29
N LEU A 552 6.75 6.70 8.79
CA LEU A 552 6.51 7.06 10.18
C LEU A 552 5.95 8.49 10.25
N ASP A 553 5.06 8.74 11.20
CA ASP A 553 4.66 10.10 11.55
C ASP A 553 5.89 10.93 11.96
N ALA A 554 6.09 12.08 11.33
CA ALA A 554 7.19 12.99 11.64
C ALA A 554 6.83 14.04 12.71
N GLU A 555 5.58 14.06 13.17
CA GLU A 555 5.06 15.04 14.12
C GLU A 555 3.93 14.45 14.99
N SER A 556 3.77 14.97 16.19
CA SER A 556 2.81 14.47 17.19
C SER A 556 1.57 15.34 17.34
N VAL A 557 1.14 16.03 16.28
CA VAL A 557 -0.09 16.87 16.32
C VAL A 557 -1.32 16.00 16.62
N ASN A 558 -2.41 16.60 17.09
CA ASN A 558 -3.66 15.86 17.29
C ASN A 558 -4.14 15.31 15.94
N GLN A 559 -4.22 13.99 15.82
CA GLN A 559 -4.85 13.35 14.67
C GLN A 559 -6.33 13.15 14.95
N VAL A 560 -6.65 12.47 16.06
CA VAL A 560 -8.01 12.41 16.58
C VAL A 560 -8.48 13.81 16.92
N ASP A 561 -9.65 14.18 16.38
CA ASP A 561 -10.22 15.52 16.47
C ASP A 561 -9.31 16.62 15.87
N GLY A 562 -8.43 16.27 14.94
CA GLY A 562 -7.48 17.18 14.33
C GLY A 562 -7.27 16.90 12.85
N ARG A 563 -6.00 16.76 12.43
CA ARG A 563 -5.63 16.50 11.02
C ARG A 563 -4.72 15.29 10.92
N PHE A 564 -4.67 14.68 9.74
CA PHE A 564 -3.64 13.68 9.45
C PHE A 564 -2.25 14.22 9.79
N ARG A 565 -1.46 13.39 10.48
CA ARG A 565 -0.06 13.69 10.77
C ARG A 565 0.77 13.57 9.50
N ARG A 566 1.76 14.45 9.37
CA ARG A 566 2.72 14.36 8.29
C ARG A 566 3.56 13.09 8.45
N GLN A 567 3.64 12.29 7.39
CA GLN A 567 4.49 11.10 7.36
C GLN A 567 5.77 11.35 6.57
N ARG A 568 6.84 10.67 6.99
CA ARG A 568 8.15 10.65 6.36
C ARG A 568 8.68 9.23 6.31
N ALA A 569 9.52 8.96 5.30
CA ALA A 569 10.20 7.69 5.24
C ALA A 569 11.27 7.61 6.33
N PHE A 570 11.47 6.42 6.90
CA PHE A 570 12.49 6.16 7.89
C PHE A 570 13.33 4.94 7.52
N THR A 571 14.49 4.82 8.17
CA THR A 571 15.28 3.59 8.24
C THR A 571 15.62 3.26 9.70
N TYR A 572 15.69 1.97 10.03
CA TYR A 572 16.21 1.46 11.31
C TYR A 572 17.24 0.35 11.05
N VAL A 573 18.44 0.50 11.59
CA VAL A 573 19.57 -0.41 11.42
C VAL A 573 19.71 -1.30 12.66
N MET A 574 19.22 -2.55 12.61
CA MET A 574 19.23 -3.45 13.78
C MET A 574 20.56 -4.17 14.00
N SER A 575 21.31 -4.36 12.92
CA SER A 575 22.60 -5.05 12.87
C SER A 575 23.63 -4.19 12.16
N ASP A 576 24.92 -4.51 12.32
CA ASP A 576 25.98 -3.76 11.64
C ASP A 576 25.85 -3.95 10.12
N ILE A 577 25.82 -2.83 9.38
CA ILE A 577 25.85 -2.86 7.91
C ILE A 577 27.32 -2.94 7.47
N PRO A 578 27.75 -4.01 6.78
CA PRO A 578 29.14 -4.14 6.33
C PRO A 578 29.59 -2.91 5.53
N GLY A 579 30.77 -2.36 5.84
CA GLY A 579 31.36 -1.25 5.08
C GLY A 579 30.71 0.13 5.25
N SER A 580 29.55 0.23 5.92
CA SER A 580 28.92 1.52 6.20
C SER A 580 29.71 2.32 7.23
N ALA A 581 30.18 3.51 6.84
CA ALA A 581 30.84 4.45 7.75
C ALA A 581 29.84 5.41 8.43
N ALA A 582 28.69 5.67 7.80
CA ALA A 582 27.72 6.67 8.23
C ALA A 582 26.54 6.10 9.02
N LEU A 583 26.10 4.87 8.71
CA LEU A 583 25.03 4.16 9.42
C LEU A 583 25.61 3.04 10.28
N LYS A 584 25.17 2.97 11.54
CA LYS A 584 25.64 2.01 12.55
C LYS A 584 24.46 1.27 13.17
N LYS A 585 24.75 0.13 13.81
CA LYS A 585 23.76 -0.59 14.61
C LYS A 585 23.10 0.33 15.65
N GLY A 586 21.77 0.30 15.69
CA GLY A 586 20.92 1.12 16.55
C GLY A 586 20.47 2.44 15.92
N ASP A 587 21.03 2.83 14.78
CA ASP A 587 20.67 4.09 14.13
C ASP A 587 19.24 4.05 13.59
N VAL A 588 18.51 5.14 13.86
CA VAL A 588 17.18 5.41 13.32
C VAL A 588 17.18 6.82 12.76
N TYR A 589 16.86 6.98 11.48
CA TYR A 589 16.82 8.28 10.81
C TYR A 589 15.59 8.40 9.93
N LEU A 590 15.10 9.64 9.75
CA LEU A 590 14.25 9.97 8.61
C LEU A 590 15.13 10.01 7.35
N LEU A 591 14.66 9.48 6.22
CA LEU A 591 15.45 9.47 4.98
C LEU A 591 15.71 10.89 4.43
N ASP A 592 14.86 11.85 4.81
CA ASP A 592 15.08 13.28 4.58
C ASP A 592 16.39 13.80 5.19
N ASP A 593 16.82 13.26 6.34
CA ASP A 593 18.08 13.63 7.01
C ASP A 593 19.29 12.90 6.41
N LEU A 594 19.06 11.76 5.75
CA LEU A 594 20.10 10.98 5.08
C LEU A 594 20.38 11.43 3.64
N THR A 595 19.47 12.20 3.06
CA THR A 595 19.57 12.70 1.67
C THR A 595 19.90 14.18 1.60
N ASN A 596 19.65 14.94 2.67
CA ASN A 596 20.02 16.34 2.77
C ASN A 596 21.53 16.49 2.60
N ASP A 597 21.98 17.44 1.77
CA ASP A 597 23.38 17.74 1.44
C ASP A 597 23.85 19.11 1.98
N GLY A 598 22.98 19.81 2.72
CA GLY A 598 23.26 21.14 3.24
C GLY A 598 23.15 22.27 2.22
N VAL A 599 22.66 22.02 1.00
CA VAL A 599 22.63 22.99 -0.11
C VAL A 599 21.20 23.44 -0.42
N VAL A 600 20.90 24.74 -0.27
CA VAL A 600 19.55 25.30 -0.50
C VAL A 600 19.19 25.41 -1.98
N LYS A 601 20.10 25.93 -2.82
CA LYS A 601 19.82 26.27 -4.23
C LYS A 601 20.83 25.60 -5.17
N GLY A 602 20.32 25.12 -6.30
CA GLY A 602 21.13 24.54 -7.38
C GLY A 602 21.44 23.06 -7.23
N ASP A 603 20.95 22.40 -6.17
CA ASP A 603 21.15 20.96 -5.94
C ASP A 603 19.91 20.12 -6.26
N VAL A 604 20.15 18.82 -6.45
CA VAL A 604 19.16 17.76 -6.66
C VAL A 604 18.50 17.40 -5.33
N ALA A 605 19.22 17.33 -4.20
CA ALA A 605 18.65 16.74 -2.99
C ALA A 605 17.55 17.60 -2.34
N ASN A 606 17.72 18.92 -2.29
CA ASN A 606 16.68 19.81 -1.74
C ASN A 606 15.43 19.92 -2.65
N GLN A 607 15.36 19.20 -3.76
CA GLN A 607 14.13 19.07 -4.56
C GLN A 607 13.19 18.02 -4.01
N TYR A 608 13.65 17.13 -3.13
CA TYR A 608 12.88 15.98 -2.68
C TYR A 608 12.57 16.02 -1.18
N ARG A 609 11.40 15.50 -0.82
CA ARG A 609 11.03 15.09 0.54
C ARG A 609 10.50 13.66 0.49
N ILE A 610 11.23 12.73 1.08
CA ILE A 610 10.95 11.30 1.00
C ILE A 610 9.87 10.96 2.02
N PHE A 611 8.66 10.62 1.55
CA PHE A 611 7.53 10.40 2.45
C PHE A 611 7.22 8.92 2.70
N GLU A 612 7.66 8.03 1.82
CA GLU A 612 7.46 6.59 1.96
C GLU A 612 8.63 5.83 1.34
N ALA A 613 9.19 4.85 2.05
CA ALA A 613 10.13 3.88 1.51
C ALA A 613 9.46 2.50 1.54
N THR A 614 9.51 1.79 0.42
CA THR A 614 8.71 0.59 0.16
C THR A 614 9.55 -0.65 -0.08
N GLY A 615 10.83 -0.50 -0.38
CA GLY A 615 11.75 -1.62 -0.58
C GLY A 615 13.19 -1.25 -0.30
N ILE A 616 13.98 -2.24 0.13
CA ILE A 616 15.42 -2.14 0.31
C ILE A 616 16.05 -3.47 -0.10
N ASN A 617 17.14 -3.43 -0.86
CA ASN A 617 17.90 -4.63 -1.19
C ASN A 617 19.15 -4.80 -0.30
N ASP A 618 19.86 -5.91 -0.45
CA ASP A 618 21.02 -6.24 0.38
C ASP A 618 22.23 -5.35 0.11
N ALA A 619 22.31 -4.75 -1.09
CA ALA A 619 23.31 -3.73 -1.40
C ALA A 619 23.05 -2.37 -0.71
N GLY A 620 21.89 -2.23 -0.04
CA GLY A 620 21.50 -1.04 0.71
C GLY A 620 20.77 0.02 -0.12
N VAL A 621 20.36 -0.28 -1.35
CA VAL A 621 19.62 0.66 -2.20
C VAL A 621 18.14 0.62 -1.85
N ILE A 622 17.53 1.79 -1.70
CA ILE A 622 16.13 1.93 -1.24
C ILE A 622 15.24 2.42 -2.40
N SER A 623 14.11 1.74 -2.62
CA SER A 623 13.00 2.25 -3.41
C SER A 623 12.10 3.11 -2.52
N ALA A 624 11.77 4.31 -2.98
CA ALA A 624 10.96 5.24 -2.23
C ALA A 624 10.08 6.11 -3.14
N THR A 625 9.17 6.84 -2.51
CA THR A 625 8.33 7.86 -3.12
C THR A 625 8.58 9.20 -2.44
N ALA A 626 8.69 10.26 -3.24
CA ALA A 626 9.02 11.59 -2.79
C ALA A 626 8.02 12.65 -3.30
N TYR A 627 7.83 13.69 -2.49
CA TYR A 627 7.34 14.96 -3.00
C TYR A 627 8.51 15.67 -3.69
N LYS A 628 8.34 16.01 -4.96
CA LYS A 628 9.29 16.80 -5.75
C LYS A 628 8.82 18.23 -5.87
N CYS A 629 9.69 19.16 -5.47
CA CYS A 629 9.58 20.58 -5.75
C CYS A 629 10.56 20.96 -6.86
N GLU A 630 10.05 21.26 -8.05
CA GLU A 630 10.88 21.71 -9.18
C GLU A 630 11.65 22.98 -8.81
N GLY A 631 12.97 22.93 -8.95
CA GLY A 631 13.88 24.02 -8.57
C GLY A 631 14.28 24.07 -7.09
N GLY A 632 13.72 23.19 -6.25
CA GLY A 632 14.06 23.05 -4.83
C GLY A 632 13.05 23.71 -3.89
N TYR A 633 12.92 23.17 -2.68
CA TYR A 633 12.17 23.78 -1.59
C TYR A 633 12.84 25.11 -1.15
N ASP A 634 12.05 26.02 -0.57
CA ASP A 634 12.47 27.38 -0.27
C ASP A 634 13.68 27.45 0.70
N ASP A 635 13.80 26.47 1.59
CA ASP A 635 14.90 26.26 2.53
C ASP A 635 15.10 24.76 2.87
N LEU A 636 16.04 24.45 3.77
CA LEU A 636 16.36 23.07 4.17
C LEU A 636 15.44 22.52 5.29
N THR A 637 14.53 23.33 5.81
CA THR A 637 13.75 22.95 6.99
C THR A 637 12.77 21.82 6.69
N LYS A 638 12.37 21.10 7.74
CA LYS A 638 11.37 20.02 7.66
C LYS A 638 9.98 20.54 7.23
N GLU A 639 9.70 21.82 7.49
CA GLU A 639 8.45 22.54 7.20
C GLU A 639 8.51 23.40 5.94
N SER A 640 9.61 23.32 5.17
CA SER A 640 9.82 24.18 4.01
C SER A 640 8.67 24.11 3.01
N PHE A 641 8.31 25.26 2.44
CA PHE A 641 7.34 25.32 1.35
C PHE A 641 8.03 25.08 -0.01
N CYS A 642 7.25 24.57 -0.96
CA CYS A 642 7.65 24.57 -2.35
C CYS A 642 7.14 25.85 -3.02
N GLN A 643 8.05 26.65 -3.59
CA GLN A 643 7.73 27.86 -4.35
C GLN A 643 6.77 28.81 -3.60
N GLY A 644 7.04 29.06 -2.32
CA GLY A 644 6.21 29.93 -1.47
C GLY A 644 4.81 29.38 -1.16
N GLY A 645 4.57 28.08 -1.34
CA GLY A 645 3.29 27.42 -1.04
C GLY A 645 2.25 27.55 -2.15
N ALA A 646 2.69 27.77 -3.39
CA ALA A 646 1.81 27.76 -4.55
C ALA A 646 1.06 26.42 -4.67
N SER A 647 -0.18 26.44 -5.18
CA SER A 647 -0.98 25.22 -5.31
C SER A 647 -0.51 24.36 -6.49
N ASN A 648 -0.48 23.04 -6.31
CA ASN A 648 -0.13 22.05 -7.34
C ASN A 648 1.30 22.17 -7.91
N VAL A 649 2.25 22.70 -7.13
CA VAL A 649 3.67 22.80 -7.53
C VAL A 649 4.52 21.61 -7.06
N GLU A 650 4.05 20.86 -6.05
CA GLU A 650 4.65 19.61 -5.65
C GLU A 650 4.09 18.45 -6.48
N ARG A 651 4.98 17.60 -6.99
CA ARG A 651 4.63 16.37 -7.72
C ARG A 651 5.01 15.14 -6.90
N ILE A 652 4.28 14.05 -7.06
CA ILE A 652 4.64 12.77 -6.45
C ILE A 652 5.41 11.94 -7.47
N VAL A 653 6.66 11.61 -7.13
CA VAL A 653 7.58 10.88 -8.01
C VAL A 653 8.20 9.69 -7.30
N ALA A 654 8.50 8.63 -8.06
CA ALA A 654 9.29 7.53 -7.56
C ALA A 654 10.77 7.91 -7.60
N VAL A 655 11.50 7.51 -6.56
CA VAL A 655 12.93 7.74 -6.46
C VAL A 655 13.63 6.49 -5.99
N LYS A 656 14.90 6.39 -6.32
CA LYS A 656 15.84 5.44 -5.75
C LYS A 656 16.86 6.18 -4.90
N LEU A 657 17.10 5.70 -3.68
CA LEU A 657 18.15 6.21 -2.81
C LEU A 657 19.34 5.27 -2.90
N VAL A 658 20.45 5.75 -3.46
CA VAL A 658 21.69 4.99 -3.63
C VAL A 658 22.68 5.43 -2.56
N PRO A 659 23.24 4.51 -1.76
CA PRO A 659 24.28 4.85 -0.79
C PRO A 659 25.45 5.60 -1.42
N ILE A 660 25.95 6.61 -0.71
CA ILE A 660 27.18 7.31 -1.06
C ILE A 660 28.36 6.50 -0.51
N ASP A 661 29.27 6.13 -1.40
CA ASP A 661 30.48 5.36 -1.14
C ASP A 661 31.32 5.94 0.02
N ALA A 662 31.82 5.09 0.94
CA ALA A 662 32.65 5.50 2.07
C ALA A 662 33.89 6.34 1.70
N ALA A 663 34.47 6.19 0.50
CA ALA A 663 35.58 7.00 0.00
C ALA A 663 35.21 8.48 -0.14
N GLN A 664 33.91 8.77 -0.28
CA GLN A 664 33.36 10.13 -0.35
C GLN A 664 33.07 10.74 1.04
N SER A 665 33.39 9.99 2.11
CA SER A 665 33.20 10.38 3.51
C SER A 665 31.77 10.87 3.79
N PRO A 666 30.74 10.02 3.54
CA PRO A 666 29.35 10.39 3.78
C PRO A 666 29.11 10.67 5.26
N SER A 667 28.26 11.66 5.53
CA SER A 667 27.81 11.98 6.89
C SER A 667 26.31 12.28 6.90
N VAL A 668 25.67 12.03 8.04
CA VAL A 668 24.29 12.42 8.27
C VAL A 668 24.20 13.92 8.47
N GLU A 669 23.30 14.58 7.74
CA GLU A 669 23.02 16.02 7.86
C GLU A 669 21.54 16.23 8.17
N SER A 670 21.22 16.36 9.46
CA SER A 670 19.83 16.55 9.91
C SER A 670 19.21 17.81 9.32
N ARG A 671 17.99 17.70 8.79
CA ARG A 671 17.23 18.88 8.40
C ARG A 671 16.84 19.70 9.62
N PRO A 672 17.04 21.02 9.62
CA PRO A 672 16.60 21.85 10.73
C PRO A 672 15.08 21.87 10.83
N THR A 673 14.56 21.98 12.05
CA THR A 673 13.17 22.42 12.23
C THR A 673 13.11 23.91 11.97
N GLN A 674 12.03 24.40 11.38
CA GLN A 674 11.83 25.85 11.23
C GLN A 674 11.91 26.53 12.59
N GLU A 675 12.86 27.47 12.77
CA GLU A 675 12.90 28.29 13.98
C GLU A 675 11.63 29.14 14.02
N ALA A 676 10.84 29.00 15.08
CA ALA A 676 9.76 29.93 15.35
C ALA A 676 10.39 31.28 15.72
N SER A 677 10.75 32.10 14.72
CA SER A 677 11.06 33.50 14.93
C SER A 677 9.77 34.21 15.32
N ILE A 678 9.36 34.07 16.58
CA ILE A 678 8.50 35.05 17.21
C ILE A 678 9.41 36.23 17.57
N GLU A 679 9.91 36.94 16.56
CA GLU A 679 10.27 38.33 16.77
C GLU A 679 8.96 39.10 16.94
N ARG A 680 8.55 39.27 18.20
CA ARG A 680 7.68 40.39 18.56
C ARG A 680 8.47 41.69 18.39
N SER A 681 8.77 42.07 17.14
CA SER A 681 8.97 43.48 16.84
C SER A 681 7.57 44.10 16.79
N GLY A 682 7.21 44.82 17.84
CA GLY A 682 5.93 45.52 17.91
C GLY A 682 5.64 46.32 16.64
N GLY A 683 4.53 45.99 16.00
CA GLY A 683 4.00 46.66 14.81
C GLY A 683 2.90 45.80 14.22
N GLY A 684 1.64 46.18 14.46
CA GLY A 684 0.48 45.38 14.11
C GLY A 684 0.27 45.14 12.61
N SER A 685 -0.66 44.22 12.35
CA SER A 685 -1.28 43.85 11.07
C SER A 685 -0.43 43.01 10.10
N LEU A 686 -0.81 41.73 9.96
CA LEU A 686 -1.02 40.99 8.69
C LEU A 686 -1.04 39.45 8.83
N GLY A 687 -1.07 38.89 10.05
CA GLY A 687 -1.08 37.42 10.26
C GLY A 687 -2.40 36.78 10.72
N VAL A 688 -3.48 37.55 10.90
CA VAL A 688 -4.77 37.05 11.47
C VAL A 688 -5.96 37.29 10.52
N LEU A 689 -5.70 37.63 9.25
CA LEU A 689 -6.73 37.92 8.24
C LEU A 689 -6.56 37.10 6.96
N ALA A 690 -6.34 35.79 7.10
CA ALA A 690 -6.43 34.85 5.97
C ALA A 690 -7.22 33.56 6.28
N LEU A 691 -7.86 33.45 7.46
CA LEU A 691 -8.67 32.29 7.84
C LEU A 691 -10.07 32.63 8.37
N THR A 692 -10.63 33.78 7.95
CA THR A 692 -12.01 34.19 8.30
C THR A 692 -12.79 34.84 7.14
N VAL A 693 -12.39 34.66 5.88
CA VAL A 693 -13.12 35.18 4.69
C VAL A 693 -13.51 34.09 3.69
N LEU A 694 -13.90 32.91 4.18
CA LEU A 694 -14.80 31.98 3.45
C LEU A 694 -15.92 31.46 4.35
N GLY A 695 -16.32 32.26 5.35
CA GLY A 695 -17.37 31.92 6.31
C GLY A 695 -18.60 32.82 6.27
N TRP A 696 -18.71 33.82 5.38
CA TRP A 696 -19.80 34.81 5.50
C TRP A 696 -20.26 35.52 4.22
N LEU A 697 -20.52 34.78 3.13
CA LEU A 697 -21.41 35.23 2.04
C LEU A 697 -22.09 34.01 1.41
N GLY A 698 -23.33 33.71 1.81
CA GLY A 698 -24.11 32.66 1.13
C GLY A 698 -25.46 32.26 1.73
N PHE A 699 -25.84 32.67 2.94
CA PHE A 699 -27.22 32.51 3.42
C PHE A 699 -28.01 33.81 3.21
N ARG A 700 -28.79 33.85 2.12
CA ARG A 700 -30.04 34.62 2.05
C ARG A 700 -31.07 33.87 1.19
N ARG A 701 -31.97 33.13 1.85
CA ARG A 701 -33.39 33.02 1.42
C ARG A 701 -33.94 34.47 1.33
N ARG A 702 -34.85 34.91 0.46
CA ARG A 702 -36.05 34.32 -0.16
C ARG A 702 -36.42 35.12 -1.44
N LYS A 703 -36.93 34.45 -2.46
CA LYS A 703 -38.35 34.48 -2.83
C LYS A 703 -38.71 33.14 -3.46
#